data_AF-A0A9P8KV28-F1
#
_entry.id   AF-A0A9P8KV28-F1
#
_cell.length_a   1.000
_cell.length_b   1.000
_cell.length_c   1.000
_cell.angle_alpha   90.00
_cell.angle_beta   90.00
_cell.angle_gamma   90.00
#
_symmetry.space_group_name_H-M   'P 1'
#
loop_
_entity.id
_entity.type
_entity.pdbx_description
1 polymer ?
#
loop_
_entity_poly.entity_id
_entity_poly.type
_entity_poly.pdbx_seq_one_letter_code
_entity_poly.pdbx_strand_id
1 'polypeptide(L)'
;MVSLPSFAPFPKASWRQRISPEDWDALSEAWIALSQAYLDLDDASFKQAAADNEALMTFVSTFVEETSVESGAKTISPRLLKTIFRLISRLLTICPSPQLLDVHFLAGLARTFPKKHTAPLLARLFASHAAPIESSLLSLKKLLIPQLDAGSKGDLKLVELELTRLNPLLHASPNACILLLAGSDFFDGLVTCFRVINPPLRKTIITTVYLCLIGLIEVEPPKWSMISDQLYAIQVAAEAHKKGTLNPNDSLGADLVTNTPILKALLRKIESSTAAPSNLKNRITTLESFKTGIIVRPKKLIKRKVDKGKGVESAEDMHAEIHVHQMSQITHVQDIFPDMGVGFIAKCLDEYNGDVEQVIANLFDETLPPHLATADRTEPLSHTQSDTQAHKDLAPRSTPIQLPIRRNVFDDDEFDRLAVDTSKISFGKNPEKTADDVLRDKSTAPNKAAILSALASLDPDDDERDDTYDAADVGGTVDAGNQEADGVNDSNEELLFRAFQADLRIFARDAETRRSATRTKLRDETGIADEAIEGWAVMLQRNPTQMKRLEAKYAWSGQQSQLERTSWRASPAGSGAEESDPDGGSNRGGRGGRARGGRGRGGRGRGGNVAGPTGEKDTEMARKNKEAHKGARANHHRRDARAKKMARGGFCGVKGI
;
A
#
# COMPACT_ATOMS: atom_id res chain seq x y z
N MET A 1 -54.90 18.75 -27.53
CA MET A 1 -53.68 18.20 -26.91
C MET A 1 -52.98 19.35 -26.21
N VAL A 2 -52.80 19.28 -24.90
CA VAL A 2 -52.06 20.32 -24.17
C VAL A 2 -50.59 20.15 -24.53
N SER A 3 -50.03 21.11 -25.26
CA SER A 3 -48.60 21.14 -25.57
C SER A 3 -47.84 21.39 -24.27
N LEU A 4 -47.05 20.41 -23.81
CA LEU A 4 -46.20 20.61 -22.65
C LEU A 4 -45.08 21.60 -22.98
N PRO A 5 -44.65 22.42 -22.00
CA PRO A 5 -43.52 23.33 -22.18
C PRO A 5 -42.23 22.56 -22.51
N SER A 6 -41.31 23.21 -23.23
CA SER A 6 -40.01 22.64 -23.57
C SER A 6 -39.07 22.56 -22.36
N PHE A 7 -38.18 21.58 -22.35
CA PHE A 7 -37.17 21.47 -21.32
C PHE A 7 -36.03 22.47 -21.57
N ALA A 8 -35.60 23.17 -20.52
CA ALA A 8 -34.31 23.86 -20.54
C ALA A 8 -33.18 22.84 -20.30
N PRO A 9 -32.03 22.94 -20.99
CA PRO A 9 -30.89 22.06 -20.78
C PRO A 9 -30.33 22.22 -19.35
N PHE A 10 -29.70 21.16 -18.83
CA PHE A 10 -29.12 21.24 -17.49
C PHE A 10 -27.84 22.12 -17.52
N PRO A 11 -27.68 23.07 -16.58
CA PRO A 11 -26.62 24.06 -16.65
C PRO A 11 -25.24 23.45 -16.36
N LYS A 12 -24.24 23.90 -17.13
CA LYS A 12 -22.84 23.52 -16.95
C LYS A 12 -22.31 23.90 -15.57
N ALA A 13 -21.31 23.18 -15.08
CA ALA A 13 -20.67 23.45 -13.79
C ALA A 13 -20.24 24.92 -13.59
N SER A 14 -19.73 25.59 -14.64
CA SER A 14 -19.33 27.00 -14.60
C SER A 14 -20.51 27.98 -14.43
N TRP A 15 -21.69 27.62 -14.94
CA TRP A 15 -22.90 28.41 -14.77
C TRP A 15 -23.54 28.19 -13.41
N ARG A 16 -23.50 26.95 -12.89
CA ARG A 16 -24.04 26.61 -11.56
C ARG A 16 -23.43 27.42 -10.42
N GLN A 17 -22.18 27.85 -10.56
CA GLN A 17 -21.52 28.72 -9.58
C GLN A 17 -22.07 30.17 -9.57
N ARG A 18 -22.78 30.58 -10.62
CA ARG A 18 -23.31 31.94 -10.78
C ARG A 18 -24.81 32.03 -10.49
N ILE A 19 -25.48 30.90 -10.27
CA ILE A 19 -26.91 30.83 -10.00
C ILE A 19 -27.13 30.99 -8.50
N SER A 20 -28.06 31.87 -8.10
CA SER A 20 -28.42 32.04 -6.69
C SER A 20 -29.10 30.76 -6.15
N PRO A 21 -29.03 30.48 -4.84
CA PRO A 21 -29.70 29.30 -4.28
C PRO A 21 -31.23 29.32 -4.53
N GLU A 22 -31.85 30.50 -4.50
CA GLU A 22 -33.29 30.66 -4.76
C GLU A 22 -33.64 30.33 -6.22
N ASP A 23 -32.85 30.82 -7.18
CA ASP A 23 -33.03 30.50 -8.60
C ASP A 23 -32.78 29.01 -8.86
N TRP A 24 -31.82 28.40 -8.17
CA TRP A 24 -31.53 26.98 -8.28
C TRP A 24 -32.71 26.12 -7.79
N ASP A 25 -33.30 26.48 -6.65
CA ASP A 25 -34.47 25.78 -6.12
C ASP A 25 -35.68 25.94 -7.05
N ALA A 26 -35.92 27.14 -7.60
CA ALA A 26 -36.96 27.39 -8.57
C ALA A 26 -36.77 26.58 -9.87
N LEU A 27 -35.56 26.53 -10.41
CA LEU A 27 -35.22 25.69 -11.57
C LEU A 27 -35.42 24.20 -11.26
N SER A 28 -35.04 23.76 -10.06
CA SER A 28 -35.20 22.38 -9.63
C SER A 28 -36.66 21.96 -9.54
N GLU A 29 -37.54 22.80 -8.97
CA GLU A 29 -38.98 22.54 -8.90
C GLU A 29 -39.62 22.61 -10.29
N ALA A 30 -39.18 23.52 -11.17
CA ALA A 30 -39.64 23.58 -12.55
C ALA A 30 -39.30 22.28 -13.32
N TRP A 31 -38.06 21.78 -13.22
CA TRP A 31 -37.69 20.49 -13.82
C TRP A 31 -38.47 19.32 -13.22
N ILE A 32 -38.73 19.33 -11.91
CA ILE A 32 -39.55 18.30 -11.25
C ILE A 32 -40.97 18.33 -11.80
N ALA A 33 -41.64 19.49 -11.79
CA ALA A 33 -43.02 19.64 -12.23
C ALA A 33 -43.19 19.24 -13.70
N LEU A 34 -42.27 19.68 -14.57
CA LEU A 34 -42.30 19.35 -15.99
C LEU A 34 -42.03 17.85 -16.22
N SER A 35 -41.07 17.27 -15.50
CA SER A 35 -40.81 15.83 -15.56
C SER A 35 -42.00 15.00 -15.06
N GLN A 36 -42.71 15.47 -14.02
CA GLN A 36 -43.92 14.84 -13.50
C GLN A 36 -45.06 14.89 -14.53
N ALA A 37 -45.27 16.05 -15.18
CA ALA A 37 -46.26 16.18 -16.25
C ALA A 37 -46.01 15.19 -17.40
N TYR A 38 -44.75 14.99 -17.79
CA TYR A 38 -44.37 13.95 -18.76
C TYR A 38 -44.59 12.52 -18.23
N LEU A 39 -44.34 12.27 -16.94
CA LEU A 39 -44.57 10.97 -16.32
C LEU A 39 -46.05 10.63 -16.14
N ASP A 40 -46.94 11.62 -16.11
CA ASP A 40 -48.39 11.43 -15.95
C ASP A 40 -49.12 11.20 -17.29
N LEU A 41 -48.47 11.44 -18.43
CA LEU A 41 -49.01 11.09 -19.75
C LEU A 41 -49.19 9.59 -19.90
N ASP A 42 -50.11 9.15 -20.75
CA ASP A 42 -50.21 7.76 -21.22
C ASP A 42 -49.06 7.42 -22.19
N ASP A 43 -48.83 6.13 -22.45
CA ASP A 43 -47.65 5.70 -23.23
C ASP A 43 -47.66 6.19 -24.69
N ALA A 44 -48.84 6.32 -25.31
CA ALA A 44 -48.96 6.80 -26.68
C ALA A 44 -48.67 8.31 -26.76
N SER A 45 -49.30 9.10 -25.88
CA SER A 45 -49.05 10.55 -25.81
C SER A 45 -47.62 10.86 -25.36
N PHE A 46 -47.05 10.06 -24.45
CA PHE A 46 -45.66 10.21 -24.03
C PHE A 46 -44.69 9.98 -25.19
N LYS A 47 -44.90 8.92 -25.98
CA LYS A 47 -44.05 8.61 -27.14
C LYS A 47 -44.10 9.74 -28.17
N GLN A 48 -45.28 10.28 -28.45
CA GLN A 48 -45.43 11.42 -29.36
C GLN A 48 -44.74 12.67 -28.79
N ALA A 49 -45.02 13.04 -27.54
CA ALA A 49 -44.43 14.21 -26.89
C ALA A 49 -42.90 14.12 -26.74
N ALA A 50 -42.34 12.92 -26.59
CA ALA A 50 -40.90 12.71 -26.53
C ALA A 50 -40.24 12.74 -27.92
N ALA A 51 -40.92 12.25 -28.97
CA ALA A 51 -40.43 12.33 -30.34
C ALA A 51 -40.39 13.77 -30.87
N ASP A 52 -41.39 14.58 -30.48
CA ASP A 52 -41.53 15.96 -30.94
C ASP A 52 -40.60 16.94 -30.20
N ASN A 53 -40.06 16.57 -29.04
CA ASN A 53 -39.32 17.47 -28.16
C ASN A 53 -37.83 17.11 -28.05
N GLU A 54 -37.03 17.58 -29.01
CA GLU A 54 -35.56 17.44 -28.98
C GLU A 54 -34.95 17.97 -27.68
N ALA A 55 -35.53 19.03 -27.10
CA ALA A 55 -35.04 19.66 -25.88
C ALA A 55 -35.12 18.73 -24.66
N LEU A 56 -36.08 17.78 -24.61
CA LEU A 56 -36.15 16.75 -23.58
C LEU A 56 -34.90 15.85 -23.62
N MET A 57 -34.49 15.46 -24.83
CA MET A 57 -33.32 14.61 -25.05
C MET A 57 -32.04 15.37 -24.70
N THR A 58 -31.93 16.64 -25.10
CA THR A 58 -30.81 17.51 -24.71
C THR A 58 -30.74 17.68 -23.19
N PHE A 59 -31.86 17.90 -22.52
CA PHE A 59 -31.90 18.01 -21.06
C PHE A 59 -31.42 16.74 -20.36
N VAL A 60 -31.94 15.57 -20.75
CA VAL A 60 -31.54 14.29 -20.15
C VAL A 60 -30.06 14.01 -20.36
N SER A 61 -29.55 14.23 -21.57
CA SER A 61 -28.13 14.01 -21.90
C SER A 61 -27.23 14.95 -21.12
N THR A 62 -27.52 16.26 -21.12
CA THR A 62 -26.74 17.26 -20.37
C THR A 62 -26.82 17.04 -18.86
N PHE A 63 -27.99 16.63 -18.34
CA PHE A 63 -28.16 16.27 -16.94
C PHE A 63 -27.21 15.13 -16.55
N VAL A 64 -27.23 14.02 -17.29
CA VAL A 64 -26.39 12.86 -16.97
C VAL A 64 -24.90 13.20 -17.10
N GLU A 65 -24.51 13.93 -18.14
CA GLU A 65 -23.13 14.36 -18.36
C GLU A 65 -22.60 15.21 -17.18
N GLU A 66 -23.31 16.27 -16.82
CA GLU A 66 -22.90 17.23 -15.79
C GLU A 66 -23.00 16.70 -14.35
N THR A 67 -23.87 15.71 -14.12
CA THR A 67 -24.02 15.06 -12.82
C THR A 67 -23.06 13.89 -12.62
N SER A 68 -22.59 13.29 -13.72
CA SER A 68 -21.58 12.23 -13.67
C SER A 68 -20.21 12.75 -13.20
N VAL A 69 -19.91 14.03 -13.41
CA VAL A 69 -18.66 14.65 -12.93
C VAL A 69 -18.74 14.89 -11.41
N GLU A 70 -17.69 14.51 -10.68
CA GLU A 70 -17.63 14.35 -9.21
C GLU A 70 -17.99 15.62 -8.39
N SER A 71 -17.93 16.79 -9.02
CA SER A 71 -18.31 18.08 -8.44
C SER A 71 -19.83 18.35 -8.45
N GLY A 72 -20.60 17.67 -9.30
CA GLY A 72 -21.98 18.04 -9.62
C GLY A 72 -23.07 17.38 -8.77
N ALA A 73 -22.84 16.18 -8.22
CA ALA A 73 -23.88 15.40 -7.55
C ALA A 73 -24.20 15.85 -6.11
N LYS A 74 -23.31 16.62 -5.46
CA LYS A 74 -23.47 17.01 -4.04
C LYS A 74 -24.49 18.13 -3.83
N THR A 75 -24.86 18.87 -4.88
CA THR A 75 -25.75 20.04 -4.82
C THR A 75 -27.18 19.76 -5.30
N ILE A 76 -27.49 18.51 -5.65
CA ILE A 76 -28.75 18.15 -6.30
C ILE A 76 -29.71 17.52 -5.29
N SER A 77 -30.96 17.98 -5.29
CA SER A 77 -31.97 17.43 -4.40
C SER A 77 -32.28 15.97 -4.73
N PRO A 78 -32.45 15.08 -3.72
CA PRO A 78 -32.78 13.68 -3.95
C PRO A 78 -34.14 13.51 -4.65
N ARG A 79 -35.05 14.47 -4.49
CA ARG A 79 -36.33 14.53 -5.19
C ARG A 79 -36.12 14.69 -6.70
N LEU A 80 -35.27 15.64 -7.12
CA LEU A 80 -34.96 15.85 -8.54
C LEU A 80 -34.33 14.60 -9.16
N LEU A 81 -33.34 14.00 -8.50
CA LEU A 81 -32.71 12.75 -8.97
C LEU A 81 -33.72 11.63 -9.16
N LYS A 82 -34.61 11.42 -8.18
CA LYS A 82 -35.63 10.36 -8.27
C LYS A 82 -36.61 10.59 -9.43
N THR A 83 -37.05 11.83 -9.63
CA THR A 83 -37.99 12.18 -10.69
C THR A 83 -37.33 12.02 -12.06
N ILE A 84 -36.12 12.52 -12.24
CA ILE A 84 -35.37 12.39 -13.50
C ILE A 84 -35.04 10.93 -13.80
N PHE A 85 -34.64 10.13 -12.80
CA PHE A 85 -34.42 8.69 -13.00
C PHE A 85 -35.66 7.99 -13.56
N ARG A 86 -36.85 8.31 -13.03
CA ARG A 86 -38.12 7.76 -13.55
C ARG A 86 -38.38 8.19 -14.98
N LEU A 87 -38.13 9.46 -15.30
CA LEU A 87 -38.28 10.00 -16.66
C LEU A 87 -37.34 9.27 -17.63
N ILE A 88 -36.06 9.16 -17.29
CA ILE A 88 -35.05 8.44 -18.10
C ILE A 88 -35.43 6.96 -18.25
N SER A 89 -35.83 6.29 -17.16
CA SER A 89 -36.27 4.91 -17.20
C SER A 89 -37.47 4.72 -18.14
N ARG A 90 -38.42 5.66 -18.13
CA ARG A 90 -39.59 5.63 -19.02
C ARG A 90 -39.19 5.86 -20.48
N LEU A 91 -38.34 6.86 -20.75
CA LEU A 91 -37.79 7.13 -22.09
C LEU A 91 -37.09 5.89 -22.67
N LEU A 92 -36.17 5.29 -21.91
CA LEU A 92 -35.43 4.11 -22.30
C LEU A 92 -36.32 2.87 -22.53
N THR A 93 -37.50 2.81 -21.91
CA THR A 93 -38.43 1.67 -22.07
C THR A 93 -39.36 1.86 -23.27
N ILE A 94 -39.85 3.07 -23.51
CA ILE A 94 -40.93 3.34 -24.49
C ILE A 94 -40.39 3.87 -25.81
N CYS A 95 -39.38 4.75 -25.76
CA CYS A 95 -38.83 5.43 -26.92
C CYS A 95 -37.30 5.59 -26.78
N PRO A 96 -36.53 4.48 -26.85
CA PRO A 96 -35.09 4.55 -26.74
C PRO A 96 -34.51 5.20 -28.00
N SER A 97 -33.92 6.38 -27.85
CA SER A 97 -33.20 7.06 -28.92
C SER A 97 -31.74 6.55 -29.00
N PRO A 98 -31.07 6.65 -30.16
CA PRO A 98 -29.69 6.20 -30.29
C PRO A 98 -28.73 6.96 -29.36
N GLN A 99 -29.02 8.22 -29.03
CA GLN A 99 -28.21 9.03 -28.11
C GLN A 99 -28.24 8.49 -26.67
N LEU A 100 -29.39 7.98 -26.21
CA LEU A 100 -29.52 7.40 -24.86
C LEU A 100 -29.00 5.95 -24.78
N LEU A 101 -28.81 5.29 -25.92
CA LEU A 101 -28.23 3.96 -26.01
C LEU A 101 -26.70 3.99 -26.16
N ASP A 102 -26.11 5.17 -26.25
CA ASP A 102 -24.65 5.33 -26.31
C ASP A 102 -23.98 4.91 -24.99
N VAL A 103 -22.81 4.29 -25.09
CA VAL A 103 -22.07 3.75 -23.95
C VAL A 103 -21.69 4.84 -22.94
N HIS A 104 -21.40 6.07 -23.39
CA HIS A 104 -21.03 7.17 -22.50
C HIS A 104 -22.23 7.63 -21.69
N PHE A 105 -23.42 7.72 -22.31
CA PHE A 105 -24.65 8.05 -21.61
C PHE A 105 -25.00 6.98 -20.57
N LEU A 106 -24.96 5.70 -20.96
CA LEU A 106 -25.25 4.58 -20.05
C LEU A 106 -24.25 4.51 -18.89
N ALA A 107 -22.99 4.83 -19.13
CA ALA A 107 -21.98 4.88 -18.08
C ALA A 107 -22.16 6.08 -17.14
N GLY A 108 -22.53 7.25 -17.67
CA GLY A 108 -22.95 8.40 -16.88
C GLY A 108 -24.19 8.08 -16.02
N LEU A 109 -25.17 7.36 -16.57
CA LEU A 109 -26.36 6.92 -15.86
C LEU A 109 -26.01 5.99 -14.69
N ALA A 110 -25.10 5.03 -14.92
CA ALA A 110 -24.63 4.10 -13.89
C ALA A 110 -23.78 4.79 -12.80
N ARG A 111 -23.14 5.92 -13.13
CA ARG A 111 -22.38 6.73 -12.18
C ARG A 111 -23.27 7.61 -11.30
N THR A 112 -24.34 8.15 -11.86
CA THR A 112 -25.24 9.12 -11.21
C THR A 112 -26.27 8.44 -10.31
N PHE A 113 -26.79 7.28 -10.72
CA PHE A 113 -27.85 6.57 -10.00
C PHE A 113 -27.36 5.25 -9.39
N PRO A 114 -27.94 4.80 -8.26
CA PRO A 114 -27.46 3.62 -7.55
C PRO A 114 -27.70 2.32 -8.35
N LYS A 115 -26.73 1.38 -8.26
CA LYS A 115 -26.76 0.04 -8.91
C LYS A 115 -28.10 -0.69 -8.75
N LYS A 116 -28.76 -0.57 -7.58
CA LYS A 116 -30.03 -1.25 -7.29
C LYS A 116 -31.15 -0.92 -8.30
N HIS A 117 -31.13 0.27 -8.87
CA HIS A 117 -32.14 0.70 -9.85
C HIS A 117 -31.61 0.68 -11.29
N THR A 118 -30.32 0.97 -11.48
CA THR A 118 -29.71 1.01 -12.82
C THR A 118 -29.46 -0.38 -13.39
N ALA A 119 -29.00 -1.35 -12.58
CA ALA A 119 -28.72 -2.72 -13.05
C ALA A 119 -29.92 -3.42 -13.73
N PRO A 120 -31.14 -3.45 -13.14
CA PRO A 120 -32.28 -4.09 -13.80
C PRO A 120 -32.72 -3.35 -15.07
N LEU A 121 -32.61 -2.01 -15.09
CA LEU A 121 -32.90 -1.20 -16.27
C LEU A 121 -31.94 -1.55 -17.41
N LEU A 122 -30.63 -1.58 -17.12
CA LEU A 122 -29.59 -1.94 -18.08
C LEU A 122 -29.76 -3.38 -18.57
N ALA A 123 -30.05 -4.34 -17.69
CA ALA A 123 -30.28 -5.73 -18.08
C ALA A 123 -31.43 -5.85 -19.11
N ARG A 124 -32.53 -5.13 -18.89
CA ARG A 124 -33.66 -5.08 -19.83
C ARG A 124 -33.27 -4.43 -21.15
N LEU A 125 -32.49 -3.35 -21.13
CA LEU A 125 -32.01 -2.67 -22.35
C LEU A 125 -31.08 -3.54 -23.19
N PHE A 126 -30.15 -4.25 -22.54
CA PHE A 126 -29.30 -5.21 -23.23
C PHE A 126 -30.11 -6.39 -23.81
N ALA A 127 -31.28 -6.73 -23.24
CA ALA A 127 -32.15 -7.77 -23.78
C ALA A 127 -33.01 -7.28 -24.96
N SER A 128 -33.51 -6.03 -24.92
CA SER A 128 -34.43 -5.51 -25.95
C SER A 128 -33.73 -4.73 -27.07
N HIS A 129 -32.58 -4.10 -26.80
CA HIS A 129 -31.85 -3.22 -27.71
C HIS A 129 -30.34 -3.52 -27.71
N ALA A 130 -29.96 -4.80 -27.77
CA ALA A 130 -28.56 -5.24 -27.75
C ALA A 130 -27.70 -4.58 -28.85
N ALA A 131 -28.14 -4.64 -30.11
CA ALA A 131 -27.35 -4.25 -31.27
C ALA A 131 -26.76 -2.81 -31.22
N PRO A 132 -27.53 -1.74 -30.95
CA PRO A 132 -26.96 -0.38 -30.86
C PRO A 132 -25.99 -0.23 -29.67
N ILE A 133 -26.30 -0.83 -28.53
CA ILE A 133 -25.45 -0.76 -27.32
C ILE A 133 -24.14 -1.51 -27.55
N GLU A 134 -24.21 -2.71 -28.14
CA GLU A 134 -23.05 -3.52 -28.51
C GLU A 134 -22.18 -2.80 -29.53
N SER A 135 -22.78 -2.18 -30.54
CA SER A 135 -22.06 -1.40 -31.56
C SER A 135 -21.27 -0.23 -30.93
N SER A 136 -21.91 0.54 -30.02
CA SER A 136 -21.25 1.64 -29.30
C SER A 136 -20.14 1.13 -28.35
N LEU A 137 -20.36 0.03 -27.63
CA LEU A 137 -19.32 -0.54 -26.76
C LEU A 137 -18.14 -1.11 -27.59
N LEU A 138 -18.42 -1.74 -28.73
CA LEU A 138 -17.39 -2.27 -29.62
C LEU A 138 -16.61 -1.16 -30.33
N SER A 139 -17.24 -0.03 -30.67
CA SER A 139 -16.53 1.12 -31.23
C SER A 139 -15.55 1.71 -30.20
N LEU A 140 -15.97 1.84 -28.94
CA LEU A 140 -15.10 2.25 -27.83
C LEU A 140 -13.96 1.25 -27.62
N LYS A 141 -14.26 -0.06 -27.64
CA LYS A 141 -13.22 -1.11 -27.54
C LYS A 141 -12.20 -1.02 -28.69
N LYS A 142 -12.65 -0.81 -29.92
CA LYS A 142 -11.78 -0.61 -31.10
C LYS A 142 -10.91 0.65 -31.00
N LEU A 143 -11.40 1.69 -30.33
CA LEU A 143 -10.63 2.90 -30.06
C LEU A 143 -9.55 2.67 -29.01
N LEU A 144 -9.88 1.92 -27.94
CA LEU A 144 -8.97 1.68 -26.82
C LEU A 144 -7.83 0.70 -27.15
N ILE A 145 -8.10 -0.40 -27.86
CA ILE A 145 -7.11 -1.47 -28.11
C ILE A 145 -5.79 -0.91 -28.70
N PRO A 146 -5.78 -0.11 -29.78
CA PRO A 146 -4.53 0.41 -30.33
C PRO A 146 -3.75 1.30 -29.35
N GLN A 147 -4.44 2.07 -28.51
CA GLN A 147 -3.81 2.94 -27.51
C GLN A 147 -3.24 2.13 -26.34
N LEU A 148 -3.93 1.06 -25.95
CA LEU A 148 -3.47 0.11 -24.94
C LEU A 148 -2.25 -0.69 -25.41
N ASP A 149 -2.28 -1.17 -26.66
CA ASP A 149 -1.19 -1.93 -27.28
C ASP A 149 0.06 -1.08 -27.51
N ALA A 150 -0.11 0.21 -27.85
CA ALA A 150 0.98 1.16 -27.98
C ALA A 150 1.70 1.43 -26.64
N GLY A 151 1.07 1.11 -25.51
CA GLY A 151 1.61 1.29 -24.16
C GLY A 151 2.13 2.71 -23.96
N SER A 152 3.44 2.85 -23.71
CA SER A 152 4.07 4.16 -23.45
C SER A 152 4.02 5.14 -24.64
N LYS A 153 3.77 4.64 -25.85
CA LYS A 153 3.65 5.44 -27.08
C LYS A 153 2.20 5.84 -27.39
N GLY A 154 1.23 5.32 -26.65
CA GLY A 154 -0.19 5.64 -26.81
C GLY A 154 -0.64 6.85 -25.97
N ASP A 155 -1.88 7.28 -26.18
CA ASP A 155 -2.51 8.33 -25.38
C ASP A 155 -3.04 7.77 -24.05
N LEU A 156 -2.14 7.74 -23.06
CA LEU A 156 -2.46 7.25 -21.71
C LEU A 156 -3.56 8.06 -21.01
N LYS A 157 -3.70 9.36 -21.32
CA LYS A 157 -4.71 10.22 -20.71
C LYS A 157 -6.10 9.88 -21.24
N LEU A 158 -6.21 9.66 -22.55
CA LEU A 158 -7.45 9.18 -23.16
C LEU A 158 -7.85 7.83 -22.55
N VAL A 159 -6.93 6.87 -22.47
CA VAL A 159 -7.21 5.55 -21.88
C VAL A 159 -7.69 5.69 -20.43
N GLU A 160 -7.01 6.50 -19.62
CA GLU A 160 -7.42 6.74 -18.24
C GLU A 160 -8.83 7.34 -18.16
N LEU A 161 -9.11 8.37 -18.96
CA LEU A 161 -10.41 9.05 -19.02
C LEU A 161 -11.53 8.07 -19.38
N GLU A 162 -11.36 7.32 -20.46
CA GLU A 162 -12.39 6.44 -20.99
C GLU A 162 -12.62 5.21 -20.10
N LEU A 163 -11.56 4.59 -19.57
CA LEU A 163 -11.74 3.50 -18.60
C LEU A 163 -12.41 3.98 -17.29
N THR A 164 -12.07 5.19 -16.83
CA THR A 164 -12.70 5.79 -15.63
C THR A 164 -14.18 6.07 -15.86
N ARG A 165 -14.54 6.53 -17.06
CA ARG A 165 -15.94 6.71 -17.47
C ARG A 165 -16.68 5.39 -17.60
N LEU A 166 -16.03 4.35 -18.13
CA LEU A 166 -16.63 3.03 -18.38
C LEU A 166 -16.86 2.20 -17.11
N ASN A 167 -16.01 2.33 -16.09
CA ASN A 167 -16.06 1.53 -14.86
C ASN A 167 -17.44 1.48 -14.16
N PRO A 168 -18.17 2.61 -13.98
CA PRO A 168 -19.53 2.58 -13.45
C PRO A 168 -20.49 1.67 -14.24
N LEU A 169 -20.40 1.67 -15.58
CA LEU A 169 -21.22 0.79 -16.43
C LEU A 169 -20.87 -0.68 -16.18
N LEU A 170 -19.59 -1.03 -16.10
CA LEU A 170 -19.12 -2.39 -15.84
C LEU A 170 -19.56 -2.89 -14.47
N HIS A 171 -19.61 -2.00 -13.47
CA HIS A 171 -20.13 -2.34 -12.15
C HIS A 171 -21.64 -2.61 -12.15
N ALA A 172 -22.40 -1.95 -13.02
CA ALA A 172 -23.86 -2.03 -13.07
C ALA A 172 -24.41 -3.07 -14.07
N SER A 173 -23.69 -3.35 -15.16
CA SER A 173 -24.11 -4.26 -16.23
C SER A 173 -23.10 -5.39 -16.45
N PRO A 174 -23.44 -6.62 -16.04
CA PRO A 174 -22.60 -7.78 -16.33
C PRO A 174 -22.49 -8.12 -17.83
N ASN A 175 -23.50 -7.77 -18.64
CA ASN A 175 -23.48 -7.95 -20.10
C ASN A 175 -22.39 -7.11 -20.76
N ALA A 176 -22.16 -5.88 -20.27
CA ALA A 176 -21.07 -5.04 -20.76
C ALA A 176 -19.70 -5.68 -20.47
N CYS A 177 -19.51 -6.28 -19.29
CA CYS A 177 -18.28 -7.00 -18.94
C CYS A 177 -18.00 -8.17 -19.87
N ILE A 178 -19.04 -8.95 -20.22
CA ILE A 178 -18.93 -10.08 -21.15
C ILE A 178 -18.44 -9.61 -22.52
N LEU A 179 -19.05 -8.56 -23.06
CA LEU A 179 -18.72 -8.05 -24.40
C LEU A 179 -17.31 -7.45 -24.45
N LEU A 180 -16.91 -6.75 -23.38
CA LEU A 180 -15.58 -6.16 -23.29
C LEU A 180 -14.49 -7.24 -23.21
N LEU A 181 -14.73 -8.31 -22.45
CA LEU A 181 -13.84 -9.48 -22.33
C LEU A 181 -14.02 -10.53 -23.43
N ALA A 182 -14.85 -10.29 -24.44
CA ALA A 182 -14.95 -11.17 -25.58
C ALA A 182 -13.67 -11.08 -26.42
N GLY A 183 -12.92 -12.17 -26.54
CA GLY A 183 -11.56 -12.18 -27.12
C GLY A 183 -10.48 -11.77 -26.10
N SER A 184 -9.21 -11.98 -26.44
CA SER A 184 -8.07 -11.68 -25.55
C SER A 184 -7.50 -10.28 -25.75
N ASP A 185 -7.64 -9.69 -26.95
CA ASP A 185 -7.00 -8.43 -27.36
C ASP A 185 -7.13 -7.29 -26.34
N PHE A 186 -8.33 -7.09 -25.80
CA PHE A 186 -8.55 -6.02 -24.82
C PHE A 186 -7.82 -6.29 -23.50
N PHE A 187 -7.83 -7.53 -23.00
CA PHE A 187 -7.11 -7.88 -21.79
C PHE A 187 -5.59 -7.82 -22.00
N ASP A 188 -5.11 -8.32 -23.13
CA ASP A 188 -3.68 -8.27 -23.49
C ASP A 188 -3.19 -6.83 -23.64
N GLY A 189 -4.00 -5.94 -24.21
CA GLY A 189 -3.75 -4.49 -24.23
C GLY A 189 -3.68 -3.89 -22.83
N LEU A 190 -4.60 -4.25 -21.92
CA LEU A 190 -4.54 -3.80 -20.51
C LEU A 190 -3.26 -4.27 -19.80
N VAL A 191 -2.83 -5.52 -20.02
CA VAL A 191 -1.57 -6.06 -19.49
C VAL A 191 -0.37 -5.29 -20.03
N THR A 192 -0.37 -4.96 -21.33
CA THR A 192 0.69 -4.21 -21.99
C THR A 192 0.78 -2.79 -21.46
N CYS A 193 -0.35 -2.10 -21.38
CA CYS A 193 -0.46 -0.73 -20.87
C CYS A 193 -0.08 -0.64 -19.38
N PHE A 194 -0.40 -1.65 -18.58
CA PHE A 194 -0.11 -1.67 -17.14
C PHE A 194 1.39 -1.61 -16.81
N ARG A 195 2.26 -2.10 -17.72
CA ARG A 195 3.72 -2.06 -17.55
C ARG A 195 4.29 -0.64 -17.53
N VAL A 196 3.54 0.33 -18.04
CA VAL A 196 3.96 1.74 -18.14
C VAL A 196 3.64 2.45 -16.82
N ILE A 197 4.66 3.09 -16.24
CA ILE A 197 4.63 3.64 -14.89
C ILE A 197 3.75 4.91 -14.86
N ASN A 198 2.46 4.76 -14.49
CA ASN A 198 1.58 5.85 -14.07
C ASN A 198 0.62 5.38 -12.94
N PRO A 199 0.79 5.83 -11.67
CA PRO A 199 -0.03 5.38 -10.54
C PRO A 199 -1.56 5.48 -10.69
N PRO A 200 -2.16 6.60 -11.18
CA PRO A 200 -3.61 6.69 -11.39
C PRO A 200 -4.12 5.69 -12.43
N LEU A 201 -3.48 5.58 -13.59
CA LEU A 201 -3.88 4.64 -14.64
C LEU A 201 -3.82 3.18 -14.16
N ARG A 202 -2.82 2.79 -13.38
CA ARG A 202 -2.73 1.45 -12.77
C ARG A 202 -3.97 1.14 -11.92
N LYS A 203 -4.41 2.08 -11.08
CA LYS A 203 -5.63 1.91 -10.27
C LYS A 203 -6.87 1.75 -11.14
N THR A 204 -6.98 2.53 -12.22
CA THR A 204 -8.11 2.46 -13.15
C THR A 204 -8.15 1.10 -13.86
N ILE A 205 -7.01 0.63 -14.38
CA ILE A 205 -6.91 -0.69 -15.04
C ILE A 205 -7.25 -1.82 -14.07
N ILE A 206 -6.69 -1.82 -12.85
CA ILE A 206 -7.02 -2.83 -11.82
C ILE A 206 -8.51 -2.83 -11.52
N THR A 207 -9.12 -1.64 -11.41
CA THR A 207 -10.55 -1.49 -11.17
C THR A 207 -11.37 -2.06 -12.33
N THR A 208 -11.00 -1.77 -13.58
CA THR A 208 -11.66 -2.30 -14.78
C THR A 208 -11.59 -3.83 -14.81
N VAL A 209 -10.41 -4.41 -14.64
CA VAL A 209 -10.22 -5.87 -14.64
C VAL A 209 -11.02 -6.53 -13.50
N TYR A 210 -10.96 -5.96 -12.30
CA TYR A 210 -11.75 -6.43 -11.16
C TYR A 210 -13.25 -6.42 -11.45
N LEU A 211 -13.79 -5.31 -11.95
CA LEU A 211 -15.22 -5.18 -12.26
C LEU A 211 -15.66 -6.13 -13.37
N CYS A 212 -14.84 -6.32 -14.40
CA CYS A 212 -15.12 -7.29 -15.45
C CYS A 212 -15.19 -8.72 -14.90
N LEU A 213 -14.24 -9.13 -14.06
CA LEU A 213 -14.25 -10.44 -13.43
C LEU A 213 -15.44 -10.63 -12.49
N ILE A 214 -15.77 -9.63 -11.66
CA ILE A 214 -16.97 -9.67 -10.81
C ILE A 214 -18.24 -9.76 -11.66
N GLY A 215 -18.32 -9.03 -12.78
CA GLY A 215 -19.43 -9.12 -13.72
C GLY A 215 -19.65 -10.55 -14.21
N LEU A 216 -18.59 -11.28 -14.60
CA LEU A 216 -18.71 -12.68 -15.03
C LEU A 216 -19.22 -13.63 -13.93
N ILE A 217 -19.00 -13.29 -12.65
CA ILE A 217 -19.45 -14.03 -11.47
C ILE A 217 -20.92 -13.71 -11.12
N GLU A 218 -21.34 -12.47 -11.33
CA GLU A 218 -22.70 -11.99 -11.04
C GLU A 218 -23.75 -12.47 -12.07
N VAL A 219 -23.34 -12.80 -13.30
CA VAL A 219 -24.24 -13.39 -14.30
C VAL A 219 -24.72 -14.77 -13.84
N GLU A 220 -26.01 -15.06 -14.07
CA GLU A 220 -26.60 -16.37 -13.83
C GLU A 220 -26.99 -17.03 -15.17
N PRO A 221 -26.44 -18.22 -15.51
CA PRO A 221 -25.34 -18.91 -14.82
C PRO A 221 -23.98 -18.21 -15.02
N PRO A 222 -23.05 -18.33 -14.06
CA PRO A 222 -21.72 -17.73 -14.19
C PRO A 222 -20.97 -18.25 -15.41
N LYS A 223 -20.23 -17.36 -16.11
CA LYS A 223 -19.47 -17.73 -17.31
C LYS A 223 -18.12 -18.36 -16.94
N TRP A 224 -18.16 -19.59 -16.43
CA TRP A 224 -16.97 -20.31 -15.94
C TRP A 224 -15.86 -20.49 -16.97
N SER A 225 -16.18 -20.68 -18.25
CA SER A 225 -15.19 -20.79 -19.32
C SER A 225 -14.40 -19.48 -19.47
N MET A 226 -15.09 -18.35 -19.62
CA MET A 226 -14.45 -17.04 -19.71
C MET A 226 -13.65 -16.70 -18.44
N ILE A 227 -14.18 -17.00 -17.25
CA ILE A 227 -13.44 -16.80 -16.00
C ILE A 227 -12.15 -17.62 -16.01
N SER A 228 -12.22 -18.89 -16.40
CA SER A 228 -11.05 -19.76 -16.51
C SER A 228 -10.01 -19.17 -17.47
N ASP A 229 -10.43 -18.73 -18.65
CA ASP A 229 -9.54 -18.17 -19.67
C ASP A 229 -8.87 -16.88 -19.20
N GLN A 230 -9.62 -15.98 -18.56
CA GLN A 230 -9.07 -14.75 -18.00
C GLN A 230 -8.11 -15.01 -16.84
N LEU A 231 -8.42 -15.98 -15.96
CA LEU A 231 -7.48 -16.41 -14.90
C LEU A 231 -6.21 -17.03 -15.48
N TYR A 232 -6.29 -17.71 -16.63
CA TYR A 232 -5.10 -18.16 -17.36
C TYR A 232 -4.25 -17.00 -17.81
N ALA A 233 -4.86 -16.03 -18.50
CA ALA A 233 -4.15 -14.89 -19.05
C ALA A 233 -3.48 -14.08 -17.93
N ILE A 234 -4.16 -13.89 -16.80
CA ILE A 234 -3.59 -13.26 -15.59
C ILE A 234 -2.39 -14.05 -15.06
N GLN A 235 -2.51 -15.38 -14.95
CA GLN A 235 -1.42 -16.23 -14.48
C GLN A 235 -0.21 -16.16 -15.41
N VAL A 236 -0.43 -16.29 -16.73
CA VAL A 236 0.63 -16.20 -17.74
C VAL A 236 1.31 -14.83 -17.70
N ALA A 237 0.54 -13.75 -17.58
CA ALA A 237 1.08 -12.40 -17.44
C ALA A 237 1.90 -12.23 -16.16
N ALA A 238 1.46 -12.80 -15.04
CA ALA A 238 2.18 -12.77 -13.77
C ALA A 238 3.49 -13.58 -13.81
N GLU A 239 3.47 -14.78 -14.41
CA GLU A 239 4.66 -15.62 -14.59
C GLU A 239 5.68 -14.99 -15.54
N ALA A 240 5.22 -14.42 -16.66
CA ALA A 240 6.07 -13.69 -17.59
C ALA A 240 6.73 -12.48 -16.92
N HIS A 241 5.99 -11.76 -16.08
CA HIS A 241 6.55 -10.64 -15.31
C HIS A 241 7.55 -11.11 -14.25
N LYS A 242 7.29 -12.23 -13.56
CA LYS A 242 8.20 -12.81 -12.57
C LYS A 242 9.53 -13.28 -13.19
N LYS A 243 9.51 -13.71 -14.45
CA LYS A 243 10.71 -14.09 -15.22
C LYS A 243 11.44 -12.90 -15.85
N GLY A 244 10.80 -11.74 -15.92
CA GLY A 244 11.37 -10.52 -16.49
C GLY A 244 12.29 -9.78 -15.54
N THR A 245 12.97 -8.74 -16.05
CA THR A 245 13.91 -7.89 -15.30
C THR A 245 13.23 -6.76 -14.51
N LEU A 246 11.89 -6.70 -14.48
CA LEU A 246 11.11 -5.66 -13.82
C LEU A 246 10.79 -6.02 -12.35
N ASN A 247 10.58 -5.00 -11.51
CA ASN A 247 10.24 -5.15 -10.10
C ASN A 247 9.07 -6.13 -9.90
N PRO A 248 9.15 -7.12 -9.00
CA PRO A 248 8.11 -8.15 -8.82
C PRO A 248 6.73 -7.59 -8.44
N ASN A 249 6.67 -6.35 -7.95
CA ASN A 249 5.44 -5.66 -7.54
C ASN A 249 4.73 -4.90 -8.68
N ASP A 250 5.29 -4.86 -9.89
CA ASP A 250 4.75 -4.07 -11.02
C ASP A 250 3.89 -4.89 -12.00
N SER A 251 3.52 -6.12 -11.63
CA SER A 251 2.66 -6.98 -12.45
C SER A 251 1.17 -6.72 -12.19
N LEU A 252 0.37 -6.60 -13.26
CA LEU A 252 -1.10 -6.51 -13.18
C LEU A 252 -1.68 -7.64 -12.32
N GLY A 253 -1.18 -8.87 -12.48
CA GLY A 253 -1.69 -10.03 -11.75
C GLY A 253 -1.37 -9.96 -10.26
N ALA A 254 -0.15 -9.56 -9.90
CA ALA A 254 0.26 -9.40 -8.50
C ALA A 254 -0.53 -8.28 -7.81
N ASP A 255 -0.66 -7.14 -8.47
CA ASP A 255 -1.41 -5.99 -7.94
C ASP A 255 -2.91 -6.27 -7.86
N LEU A 256 -3.50 -6.95 -8.84
CA LEU A 256 -4.91 -7.35 -8.81
C LEU A 256 -5.19 -8.27 -7.61
N VAL A 257 -4.35 -9.29 -7.40
CA VAL A 257 -4.53 -10.28 -6.32
C VAL A 257 -4.26 -9.65 -4.94
N THR A 258 -3.33 -8.70 -4.84
CA THR A 258 -2.96 -8.06 -3.58
C THR A 258 -3.95 -6.96 -3.18
N ASN A 259 -4.35 -6.11 -4.13
CA ASN A 259 -5.19 -4.94 -3.84
C ASN A 259 -6.69 -5.26 -3.79
N THR A 260 -7.15 -6.32 -4.47
CA THR A 260 -8.58 -6.64 -4.58
C THR A 260 -8.95 -7.97 -3.91
N PRO A 261 -10.20 -8.13 -3.41
CA PRO A 261 -10.66 -9.39 -2.82
C PRO A 261 -11.09 -10.43 -3.88
N ILE A 262 -10.64 -10.33 -5.13
CA ILE A 262 -11.18 -11.10 -6.26
C ILE A 262 -11.11 -12.61 -6.06
N LEU A 263 -9.98 -13.11 -5.53
CA LEU A 263 -9.81 -14.54 -5.30
C LEU A 263 -10.79 -15.07 -4.25
N LYS A 264 -11.06 -14.28 -3.19
CA LYS A 264 -12.06 -14.65 -2.17
C LYS A 264 -13.48 -14.63 -2.73
N ALA A 265 -13.79 -13.68 -3.61
CA ALA A 265 -15.10 -13.61 -4.27
C ALA A 265 -15.31 -14.82 -5.20
N LEU A 266 -14.29 -15.18 -5.99
CA LEU A 266 -14.31 -16.37 -6.86
C LEU A 266 -14.47 -17.66 -6.06
N LEU A 267 -13.68 -17.86 -5.00
CA LEU A 267 -13.78 -19.07 -4.15
C LEU A 267 -15.18 -19.24 -3.56
N ARG A 268 -15.77 -18.18 -3.00
CA ARG A 268 -17.14 -18.23 -2.46
C ARG A 268 -18.17 -18.62 -3.51
N LYS A 269 -18.05 -18.08 -4.74
CA LYS A 269 -19.01 -18.42 -5.81
C LYS A 269 -18.83 -19.87 -6.27
N ILE A 270 -17.59 -20.35 -6.39
CA ILE A 270 -17.27 -21.74 -6.73
C ILE A 270 -17.82 -22.70 -5.69
N GLU A 271 -17.71 -22.37 -4.40
CA GLU A 271 -18.26 -23.19 -3.31
C GLU A 271 -19.79 -23.22 -3.33
N SER A 272 -20.43 -22.12 -3.72
CA SER A 272 -21.90 -22.05 -3.85
C SER A 272 -22.45 -22.70 -5.12
N SER A 273 -21.61 -22.98 -6.13
CA SER A 273 -22.05 -23.46 -7.44
C SER A 273 -21.54 -24.88 -7.72
N THR A 274 -22.47 -25.81 -7.92
CA THR A 274 -22.16 -27.22 -8.23
C THR A 274 -21.56 -27.43 -9.62
N ALA A 275 -21.67 -26.45 -10.51
CA ALA A 275 -21.20 -26.51 -11.90
C ALA A 275 -19.78 -25.95 -12.12
N ALA A 276 -19.08 -25.54 -11.04
CA ALA A 276 -17.77 -24.92 -11.16
C ALA A 276 -16.67 -25.96 -11.49
N PRO A 277 -15.77 -25.67 -12.45
CA PRO A 277 -14.74 -26.61 -12.85
C PRO A 277 -13.62 -26.71 -11.78
N SER A 278 -13.14 -27.93 -11.51
CA SER A 278 -12.20 -28.22 -10.43
C SER A 278 -10.82 -27.58 -10.62
N ASN A 279 -10.41 -27.38 -11.88
CA ASN A 279 -9.16 -26.71 -12.26
C ASN A 279 -9.10 -25.25 -11.79
N LEU A 280 -10.24 -24.58 -11.60
CA LEU A 280 -10.27 -23.17 -11.23
C LEU A 280 -9.74 -22.94 -9.80
N LYS A 281 -9.98 -23.89 -8.89
CA LYS A 281 -9.45 -23.84 -7.53
C LYS A 281 -7.91 -23.88 -7.54
N ASN A 282 -7.34 -24.76 -8.36
CA ASN A 282 -5.88 -24.86 -8.51
C ASN A 282 -5.28 -23.56 -9.05
N ARG A 283 -5.93 -22.93 -10.04
CA ARG A 283 -5.50 -21.64 -10.61
C ARG A 283 -5.61 -20.49 -9.61
N ILE A 284 -6.64 -20.51 -8.76
CA ILE A 284 -6.73 -19.54 -7.67
C ILE A 284 -5.57 -19.74 -6.70
N THR A 285 -5.25 -20.98 -6.30
CA THR A 285 -4.13 -21.25 -5.39
C THR A 285 -2.77 -20.85 -5.98
N THR A 286 -2.55 -21.02 -7.29
CA THR A 286 -1.33 -20.53 -7.94
C THR A 286 -1.29 -19.01 -7.95
N LEU A 287 -2.40 -18.34 -8.26
CA LEU A 287 -2.50 -16.88 -8.22
C LEU A 287 -2.29 -16.31 -6.80
N GLU A 288 -2.69 -17.02 -5.74
CA GLU A 288 -2.42 -16.61 -4.36
C GLU A 288 -0.93 -16.52 -4.03
N SER A 289 -0.07 -17.30 -4.70
CA SER A 289 1.38 -17.24 -4.51
C SER A 289 2.01 -15.95 -5.05
N PHE A 290 1.30 -15.21 -5.89
CA PHE A 290 1.74 -13.91 -6.42
C PHE A 290 1.32 -12.72 -5.55
N LYS A 291 0.75 -12.96 -4.36
CA LYS A 291 0.48 -11.88 -3.39
C LYS A 291 1.79 -11.22 -2.98
N THR A 292 1.91 -9.93 -3.24
CA THR A 292 3.05 -9.11 -2.81
C THR A 292 2.77 -8.53 -1.42
N GLY A 293 3.83 -8.20 -0.69
CA GLY A 293 3.78 -7.81 0.73
C GLY A 293 2.70 -6.78 1.05
N ILE A 294 2.10 -6.95 2.23
CA ILE A 294 0.94 -6.22 2.75
C ILE A 294 1.14 -4.71 2.58
N ILE A 295 0.49 -4.10 1.57
CA ILE A 295 0.11 -2.70 1.69
C ILE A 295 -0.86 -2.70 2.85
N VAL A 296 -0.39 -2.27 4.01
CA VAL A 296 -1.18 -2.08 5.23
C VAL A 296 -2.33 -1.18 4.81
N ARG A 297 -3.50 -1.79 4.57
CA ARG A 297 -4.72 -1.02 4.34
C ARG A 297 -4.81 -0.10 5.55
N PRO A 298 -4.79 1.23 5.40
CA PRO A 298 -5.16 2.08 6.52
C PRO A 298 -6.53 1.57 6.94
N LYS A 299 -6.62 1.12 8.20
CA LYS A 299 -7.90 0.70 8.78
C LYS A 299 -8.85 1.82 8.43
N LYS A 300 -9.94 1.50 7.70
CA LYS A 300 -10.96 2.48 7.38
C LYS A 300 -11.28 3.18 8.70
N LEU A 301 -10.89 4.44 8.83
CA LEU A 301 -11.43 5.30 9.87
C LEU A 301 -12.93 5.20 9.67
N ILE A 302 -13.59 4.47 10.56
CA ILE A 302 -15.03 4.50 10.66
C ILE A 302 -15.30 5.98 10.86
N LYS A 303 -15.79 6.66 9.83
CA LYS A 303 -16.23 8.03 9.97
C LYS A 303 -17.28 7.97 11.08
N ARG A 304 -16.92 8.46 12.28
CA ARG A 304 -17.90 8.77 13.29
C ARG A 304 -18.94 9.61 12.55
N LYS A 305 -20.18 9.13 12.52
CA LYS A 305 -21.29 9.98 12.11
C LYS A 305 -21.15 11.20 13.01
N VAL A 306 -20.92 12.37 12.41
CA VAL A 306 -21.15 13.63 13.11
C VAL A 306 -22.62 13.58 13.45
N ASP A 307 -22.90 13.26 14.71
CA ASP A 307 -24.26 13.10 15.18
C ASP A 307 -24.90 14.49 15.17
N LYS A 308 -26.04 14.59 14.49
CA LYS A 308 -26.77 15.86 14.39
C LYS A 308 -27.62 16.02 15.64
N GLY A 309 -26.93 16.22 16.77
CA GLY A 309 -27.39 16.88 18.00
C GLY A 309 -28.83 16.64 18.44
N LYS A 310 -29.35 15.41 18.36
CA LYS A 310 -30.68 15.05 18.90
C LYS A 310 -30.73 13.59 19.37
N GLY A 311 -29.72 13.16 20.11
CA GLY A 311 -29.73 11.89 20.85
C GLY A 311 -29.43 12.16 22.32
N VAL A 312 -30.24 11.62 23.23
CA VAL A 312 -29.94 11.58 24.67
C VAL A 312 -28.80 10.59 24.87
N GLU A 313 -27.69 11.04 25.47
CA GLU A 313 -26.52 10.19 25.76
C GLU A 313 -26.91 8.99 26.63
N SER A 314 -26.41 7.81 26.27
CA SER A 314 -26.57 6.60 27.08
C SER A 314 -25.71 6.74 28.34
N ALA A 315 -26.27 6.40 29.50
CA ALA A 315 -25.55 6.43 30.77
C ALA A 315 -24.23 5.62 30.74
N GLU A 316 -24.16 4.60 29.87
CA GLU A 316 -22.96 3.77 29.66
C GLU A 316 -21.79 4.55 29.05
N ASP A 317 -22.05 5.49 28.12
CA ASP A 317 -21.00 6.29 27.49
C ASP A 317 -20.45 7.35 28.46
N MET A 318 -21.31 7.95 29.30
CA MET A 318 -20.89 8.85 30.36
C MET A 318 -20.03 8.14 31.42
N HIS A 319 -20.42 6.92 31.82
CA HIS A 319 -19.65 6.15 32.81
C HIS A 319 -18.27 5.74 32.26
N ALA A 320 -18.17 5.46 30.96
CA ALA A 320 -16.89 5.16 30.32
C ALA A 320 -15.96 6.38 30.28
N GLU A 321 -16.45 7.58 29.94
CA GLU A 321 -15.64 8.80 29.95
C GLU A 321 -15.20 9.21 31.37
N ILE A 322 -16.09 9.07 32.36
CA ILE A 322 -15.78 9.33 33.78
C ILE A 322 -14.68 8.38 34.29
N HIS A 323 -14.76 7.08 33.94
CA HIS A 323 -13.76 6.09 34.34
C HIS A 323 -12.38 6.33 33.68
N VAL A 324 -12.35 6.81 32.43
CA VAL A 324 -11.09 7.16 31.75
C VAL A 324 -10.44 8.38 32.40
N HIS A 325 -11.23 9.40 32.77
CA HIS A 325 -10.71 10.59 33.44
C HIS A 325 -10.12 10.26 34.82
N GLN A 326 -10.85 9.49 35.64
CA GLN A 326 -10.37 9.06 36.95
C GLN A 326 -9.09 8.24 36.85
N MET A 327 -8.99 7.32 35.89
CA MET A 327 -7.77 6.52 35.68
C MET A 327 -6.56 7.39 35.32
N SER A 328 -6.76 8.45 34.54
CA SER A 328 -5.68 9.40 34.23
C SER A 328 -5.20 10.16 35.48
N GLN A 329 -6.09 10.59 36.35
CA GLN A 329 -5.74 11.30 37.59
C GLN A 329 -5.02 10.38 38.58
N ILE A 330 -5.50 9.15 38.70
CA ILE A 330 -4.87 8.10 39.50
C ILE A 330 -3.44 7.83 39.02
N THR A 331 -3.23 7.73 37.70
CA THR A 331 -1.90 7.50 37.12
C THR A 331 -0.96 8.67 37.43
N HIS A 332 -1.45 9.90 37.39
CA HIS A 332 -0.65 11.09 37.71
C HIS A 332 -0.15 11.09 39.18
N VAL A 333 -0.99 10.70 40.14
CA VAL A 333 -0.55 10.53 41.54
C VAL A 333 0.41 9.35 41.68
N GLN A 334 0.15 8.24 40.96
CA GLN A 334 0.98 7.04 41.00
C GLN A 334 2.38 7.25 40.41
N ASP A 335 2.53 8.14 39.43
CA ASP A 335 3.84 8.49 38.85
C ASP A 335 4.76 9.16 39.89
N ILE A 336 4.19 9.89 40.86
CA ILE A 336 4.94 10.54 41.95
C ILE A 336 5.15 9.56 43.12
N PHE A 337 4.17 8.69 43.38
CA PHE A 337 4.18 7.74 44.49
C PHE A 337 3.94 6.30 43.98
N PRO A 338 4.97 5.65 43.40
CA PRO A 338 4.84 4.34 42.76
C PRO A 338 4.50 3.22 43.74
N ASP A 339 4.78 3.42 45.03
CA ASP A 339 4.59 2.44 46.10
C ASP A 339 3.13 2.38 46.59
N MET A 340 2.29 3.32 46.15
CA MET A 340 0.89 3.39 46.56
C MET A 340 -0.03 2.55 45.68
N GLY A 341 -0.95 1.86 46.34
CA GLY A 341 -2.00 1.07 45.73
C GLY A 341 -3.01 1.95 44.98
N VAL A 342 -3.36 1.52 43.78
CA VAL A 342 -4.28 2.25 42.90
C VAL A 342 -5.68 2.42 43.52
N GLY A 343 -6.10 1.49 44.37
CA GLY A 343 -7.37 1.57 45.12
C GLY A 343 -7.33 2.59 46.25
N PHE A 344 -6.16 2.78 46.88
CA PHE A 344 -5.95 3.81 47.90
C PHE A 344 -5.98 5.21 47.27
N ILE A 345 -5.32 5.39 46.13
CA ILE A 345 -5.30 6.66 45.38
C ILE A 345 -6.71 7.05 44.93
N ALA A 346 -7.52 6.09 44.48
CA ALA A 346 -8.91 6.35 44.10
C ALA A 346 -9.75 6.89 45.28
N LYS A 347 -9.64 6.29 46.47
CA LYS A 347 -10.33 6.76 47.69
C LYS A 347 -9.86 8.16 48.11
N CYS A 348 -8.58 8.49 47.91
CA CYS A 348 -8.07 9.83 48.17
C CYS A 348 -8.65 10.84 47.17
N LEU A 349 -8.71 10.50 45.88
CA LEU A 349 -9.31 11.36 44.86
C LEU A 349 -10.81 11.55 45.09
N ASP A 350 -11.53 10.54 45.57
CA ASP A 350 -12.95 10.66 45.93
C ASP A 350 -13.16 11.64 47.11
N GLU A 351 -12.29 11.62 48.12
CA GLU A 351 -12.37 12.54 49.28
C GLU A 351 -12.07 14.00 48.89
N TYR A 352 -11.09 14.21 48.01
CA TYR A 352 -10.67 15.55 47.55
C TYR A 352 -11.32 15.99 46.23
N ASN A 353 -12.47 15.41 45.86
CA ASN A 353 -13.27 15.78 44.68
C ASN A 353 -12.48 15.76 43.34
N GLY A 354 -11.51 14.85 43.19
CA GLY A 354 -10.68 14.71 41.99
C GLY A 354 -9.58 15.76 41.83
N ASP A 355 -9.25 16.52 42.87
CA ASP A 355 -8.11 17.45 42.86
C ASP A 355 -6.80 16.70 43.15
N VAL A 356 -6.03 16.46 42.10
CA VAL A 356 -4.75 15.73 42.15
C VAL A 356 -3.71 16.46 42.99
N GLU A 357 -3.66 17.79 42.91
CA GLU A 357 -2.65 18.58 43.62
C GLU A 357 -2.87 18.55 45.13
N GLN A 358 -4.13 18.59 45.57
CA GLN A 358 -4.47 18.46 46.99
C GLN A 358 -4.17 17.06 47.53
N VAL A 359 -4.43 16.02 46.74
CA VAL A 359 -4.06 14.63 47.11
C VAL A 359 -2.55 14.53 47.28
N ILE A 360 -1.78 15.06 46.34
CA ILE A 360 -0.31 15.04 46.38
C ILE A 360 0.21 15.82 47.58
N ALA A 361 -0.29 17.04 47.82
CA ALA A 361 0.14 17.88 48.94
C ALA A 361 -0.14 17.23 50.31
N ASN A 362 -1.36 16.73 50.53
CA ASN A 362 -1.74 16.11 51.80
C ASN A 362 -1.06 14.76 52.03
N LEU A 363 -0.59 14.11 50.96
CA LEU A 363 0.21 12.91 51.06
C LEU A 363 1.68 13.20 51.41
N PHE A 364 2.25 14.29 50.89
CA PHE A 364 3.58 14.76 51.29
C PHE A 364 3.60 15.26 52.75
N ASP A 365 2.56 15.99 53.16
CA ASP A 365 2.47 16.56 54.51
C ASP A 365 1.95 15.57 55.57
N GLU A 366 1.59 14.34 55.16
CA GLU A 366 0.94 13.30 55.98
C GLU A 366 -0.33 13.79 56.72
N THR A 367 -1.02 14.79 56.19
CA THR A 367 -2.23 15.42 56.75
C THR A 367 -3.51 14.74 56.31
N LEU A 368 -3.45 13.45 55.98
CA LEU A 368 -4.62 12.68 55.55
C LEU A 368 -5.67 12.56 56.67
N PRO A 369 -6.97 12.63 56.35
CA PRO A 369 -8.05 12.35 57.28
C PRO A 369 -7.88 10.99 57.99
N PRO A 370 -8.33 10.84 59.24
CA PRO A 370 -8.07 9.65 60.04
C PRO A 370 -8.59 8.34 59.41
N HIS A 371 -9.64 8.42 58.57
CA HIS A 371 -10.16 7.27 57.83
C HIS A 371 -9.29 6.84 56.64
N LEU A 372 -8.50 7.75 56.06
CA LEU A 372 -7.54 7.46 54.99
C LEU A 372 -6.15 7.17 55.55
N ALA A 373 -5.76 7.81 56.66
CA ALA A 373 -4.47 7.55 57.32
C ALA A 373 -4.34 6.11 57.86
N THR A 374 -5.46 5.49 58.22
CA THR A 374 -5.54 4.11 58.73
C THR A 374 -5.80 3.08 57.62
N ALA A 375 -6.09 3.52 56.39
CA ALA A 375 -6.37 2.63 55.27
C ALA A 375 -5.09 1.97 54.73
N ASP A 376 -5.26 0.82 54.07
CA ASP A 376 -4.14 0.10 53.46
C ASP A 376 -3.59 0.88 52.26
N ARG A 377 -2.39 1.45 52.42
CA ARG A 377 -1.71 2.23 51.38
C ARG A 377 -1.32 1.38 50.16
N THR A 378 -1.34 0.05 50.26
CA THR A 378 -1.00 -0.88 49.17
C THR A 378 -2.23 -1.50 48.50
N GLU A 379 -3.44 -1.06 48.86
CA GLU A 379 -4.69 -1.66 48.40
C GLU A 379 -4.80 -1.65 46.86
N PRO A 380 -4.84 -2.83 46.21
CA PRO A 380 -5.07 -2.91 44.78
C PRO A 380 -6.54 -2.55 44.47
N LEU A 381 -6.78 -1.97 43.29
CA LEU A 381 -8.13 -1.69 42.78
C LEU A 381 -8.99 -2.95 42.85
N SER A 382 -9.87 -3.03 43.86
CA SER A 382 -10.94 -4.02 43.88
C SER A 382 -12.07 -3.48 43.02
N HIS A 383 -12.43 -4.20 41.95
CA HIS A 383 -13.68 -3.97 41.22
C HIS A 383 -14.86 -4.36 42.11
N THR A 384 -15.11 -3.56 43.14
CA THR A 384 -16.31 -3.64 43.93
C THR A 384 -17.32 -2.75 43.24
N GLN A 385 -18.34 -3.37 42.65
CA GLN A 385 -19.55 -2.71 42.22
C GLN A 385 -20.10 -1.88 43.39
N SER A 386 -19.87 -0.58 43.39
CA SER A 386 -20.54 0.33 44.32
C SER A 386 -21.88 0.72 43.70
N ASP A 387 -22.90 -0.04 44.07
CA ASP A 387 -24.27 0.45 44.18
C ASP A 387 -24.26 1.64 45.14
N THR A 388 -24.32 2.89 44.65
CA THR A 388 -24.92 4.01 45.39
C THR A 388 -25.15 5.24 44.51
N GLN A 389 -26.43 5.51 44.28
CA GLN A 389 -27.10 6.82 44.38
C GLN A 389 -26.63 7.98 43.49
N ALA A 390 -27.50 8.28 42.53
CA ALA A 390 -27.53 9.48 41.71
C ALA A 390 -27.48 10.77 42.55
N HIS A 391 -26.32 11.44 42.56
CA HIS A 391 -26.24 12.86 42.83
C HIS A 391 -26.48 13.63 41.52
N LYS A 392 -27.67 14.23 41.42
CA LYS A 392 -28.02 15.24 40.42
C LYS A 392 -27.31 16.55 40.78
N ASP A 393 -26.09 16.76 40.29
CA ASP A 393 -25.61 18.12 39.97
C ASP A 393 -24.29 18.06 39.20
N LEU A 394 -24.33 18.14 37.86
CA LEU A 394 -23.12 18.36 37.07
C LEU A 394 -23.44 19.32 35.91
N ALA A 395 -23.30 20.61 36.19
CA ALA A 395 -22.94 21.57 35.16
C ALA A 395 -21.59 21.16 34.54
N PRO A 396 -21.42 21.21 33.21
CA PRO A 396 -20.16 20.86 32.57
C PRO A 396 -19.06 21.82 33.03
N ARG A 397 -18.09 21.32 33.80
CA ARG A 397 -16.90 22.09 34.21
C ARG A 397 -15.94 22.21 33.03
N SER A 398 -15.34 23.38 32.90
CA SER A 398 -14.42 23.73 31.81
C SER A 398 -13.20 22.81 31.80
N THR A 399 -12.96 22.18 30.66
CA THR A 399 -11.72 21.46 30.37
C THR A 399 -10.53 22.44 30.38
N PRO A 400 -9.41 22.14 31.07
CA PRO A 400 -8.22 22.96 30.98
C PRO A 400 -7.54 22.82 29.60
N ILE A 401 -6.76 23.86 29.30
CA ILE A 401 -6.32 24.32 27.97
C ILE A 401 -5.46 23.32 27.20
N GLN A 402 -5.73 23.30 25.89
CA GLN A 402 -5.08 22.54 24.83
C GLN A 402 -3.55 22.68 24.82
N LEU A 403 -2.87 21.55 24.52
CA LEU A 403 -1.44 21.48 24.23
C LEU A 403 -1.01 22.58 23.22
N PRO A 404 0.18 23.17 23.38
CA PRO A 404 0.64 24.25 22.51
C PRO A 404 0.73 23.79 21.05
N ILE A 405 0.04 24.53 20.17
CA ILE A 405 0.12 24.36 18.72
C ILE A 405 1.55 24.70 18.30
N ARG A 406 2.25 23.77 17.63
CA ARG A 406 3.60 24.00 17.11
C ARG A 406 3.55 25.07 16.03
N ARG A 407 4.25 26.19 16.24
CA ARG A 407 4.44 27.26 15.25
C ARG A 407 5.72 27.01 14.45
N ASN A 408 5.69 27.27 13.14
CA ASN A 408 6.85 27.22 12.25
C ASN A 408 7.49 28.62 12.12
N VAL A 409 8.73 28.69 11.63
CA VAL A 409 9.51 29.92 11.39
C VAL A 409 8.87 30.82 10.33
N PHE A 410 8.00 30.26 9.48
CA PHE A 410 7.29 30.99 8.43
C PHE A 410 5.86 31.40 8.84
N ASP A 411 5.41 31.02 10.04
CA ASP A 411 4.12 31.49 10.53
C ASP A 411 4.22 33.00 10.83
N ASP A 412 3.20 33.76 10.45
CA ASP A 412 3.12 35.22 10.61
C ASP A 412 4.09 36.06 9.75
N ASP A 413 4.76 35.47 8.75
CA ASP A 413 5.58 36.23 7.81
C ASP A 413 4.75 37.01 6.77
N GLU A 414 5.40 37.88 5.97
CA GLU A 414 4.72 38.71 4.96
C GLU A 414 3.94 37.84 3.96
N PHE A 415 4.44 36.63 3.66
CA PHE A 415 3.85 35.71 2.70
C PHE A 415 2.65 34.96 3.30
N ASP A 416 2.77 34.49 4.54
CA ASP A 416 1.68 33.87 5.32
C ASP A 416 0.52 34.85 5.56
N ARG A 417 0.85 36.13 5.78
CA ARG A 417 -0.14 37.22 5.90
C ARG A 417 -0.68 37.72 4.57
N LEU A 418 -0.28 37.13 3.45
CA LEU A 418 -0.67 37.50 2.09
C LEU A 418 -0.39 38.99 1.77
N ALA A 419 0.61 39.58 2.41
CA ALA A 419 0.99 40.99 2.28
C ALA A 419 2.15 41.23 1.32
N VAL A 420 2.66 40.17 0.64
CA VAL A 420 3.81 40.26 -0.27
C VAL A 420 3.44 40.93 -1.60
N ASP A 421 4.29 41.85 -2.03
CA ASP A 421 4.25 42.44 -3.38
C ASP A 421 4.28 41.37 -4.48
N THR A 422 3.32 41.45 -5.41
CA THR A 422 3.17 40.48 -6.52
C THR A 422 4.37 40.41 -7.45
N SER A 423 5.23 41.43 -7.47
CA SER A 423 6.50 41.46 -8.22
C SER A 423 7.58 40.54 -7.63
N LYS A 424 7.46 40.16 -6.35
CA LYS A 424 8.37 39.22 -5.68
C LYS A 424 7.91 37.76 -5.81
N ILE A 425 6.72 37.54 -6.36
CA ILE A 425 6.08 36.23 -6.50
C ILE A 425 6.31 35.71 -7.93
N SER A 426 7.09 34.66 -8.08
CA SER A 426 7.30 33.99 -9.38
C SER A 426 6.67 32.60 -9.39
N PHE A 427 5.85 32.31 -10.41
CA PHE A 427 5.34 30.97 -10.64
C PHE A 427 6.27 30.21 -11.59
N GLY A 428 6.93 29.16 -11.08
CA GLY A 428 7.86 28.35 -11.86
C GLY A 428 9.25 28.95 -11.98
N LYS A 429 9.97 28.63 -13.08
CA LYS A 429 11.32 29.16 -13.32
C LYS A 429 11.24 30.64 -13.69
N ASN A 430 11.90 31.50 -12.93
CA ASN A 430 11.97 32.92 -13.25
C ASN A 430 12.86 33.13 -14.50
N PRO A 431 12.31 33.58 -15.65
CA PRO A 431 13.08 33.72 -16.88
C PRO A 431 14.07 34.90 -16.84
N GLU A 432 13.92 35.82 -15.88
CA GLU A 432 14.73 37.04 -15.77
C GLU A 432 16.01 36.87 -14.94
N LYS A 433 16.12 35.80 -14.14
CA LYS A 433 17.26 35.56 -13.25
C LYS A 433 17.89 34.21 -13.54
N THR A 434 19.19 34.20 -13.84
CA THR A 434 19.96 32.97 -14.02
C THR A 434 20.25 32.34 -12.65
N ALA A 435 20.46 31.02 -12.60
CA ALA A 435 20.87 30.33 -11.36
C ALA A 435 22.13 30.95 -10.72
N ASP A 436 23.07 31.41 -11.56
CA ASP A 436 24.28 32.12 -11.10
C ASP A 436 23.98 33.48 -10.46
N ASP A 437 22.96 34.19 -10.93
CA ASP A 437 22.55 35.49 -10.37
C ASP A 437 21.91 35.31 -8.99
N VAL A 438 21.11 34.23 -8.81
CA VAL A 438 20.53 33.86 -7.52
C VAL A 438 21.61 33.41 -6.52
N LEU A 439 22.64 32.68 -6.96
CA LEU A 439 23.74 32.25 -6.10
C LEU A 439 24.71 33.39 -5.71
N ARG A 440 24.80 34.44 -6.54
CA ARG A 440 25.56 35.65 -6.22
C ARG A 440 24.82 36.56 -5.23
N ASP A 441 23.50 36.48 -5.19
CA ASP A 441 22.67 37.21 -4.24
C ASP A 441 22.80 36.59 -2.84
N LYS A 442 23.72 37.16 -2.05
CA LYS A 442 23.99 36.74 -0.66
C LYS A 442 23.09 37.45 0.37
N SER A 443 22.06 38.18 -0.07
CA SER A 443 21.17 38.94 0.83
C SER A 443 20.42 38.06 1.84
N THR A 444 20.15 36.80 1.48
CA THR A 444 19.47 35.81 2.34
C THR A 444 20.43 34.76 2.94
N ALA A 445 21.74 34.89 2.70
CA ALA A 445 22.72 33.96 3.23
C ALA A 445 22.76 34.09 4.76
N PRO A 446 22.67 32.98 5.52
CA PRO A 446 22.70 33.02 6.97
C PRO A 446 23.98 33.73 7.45
N ASN A 447 23.81 34.70 8.35
CA ASN A 447 24.94 35.44 8.91
C ASN A 447 25.96 34.44 9.46
N LYS A 448 27.22 34.56 9.02
CA LYS A 448 28.32 33.66 9.42
C LYS A 448 28.44 33.54 10.94
N ALA A 449 28.09 34.60 11.67
CA ALA A 449 28.00 34.63 13.12
C ALA A 449 26.90 33.71 13.69
N ALA A 450 25.73 33.61 13.06
CA ALA A 450 24.65 32.73 13.49
C ALA A 450 25.05 31.25 13.32
N ILE A 451 25.70 30.91 12.20
CA ILE A 451 26.25 29.57 11.96
C ILE A 451 27.31 29.23 13.00
N LEU A 452 28.23 30.15 13.29
CA LEU A 452 29.26 29.96 14.31
C LEU A 452 28.66 29.86 15.73
N SER A 453 27.58 30.59 16.02
CA SER A 453 26.89 30.49 17.32
C SER A 453 26.18 29.15 17.46
N ALA A 454 25.53 28.65 16.39
CA ALA A 454 24.87 27.35 16.38
C ALA A 454 25.88 26.20 16.53
N LEU A 455 27.06 26.33 15.93
CA LEU A 455 28.16 25.39 16.11
C LEU A 455 28.78 25.48 17.51
N ALA A 456 28.80 26.66 18.13
CA ALA A 456 29.29 26.82 19.50
C ALA A 456 28.29 26.31 20.56
N SER A 457 26.99 26.29 20.25
CA SER A 457 25.95 25.69 21.10
C SER A 457 25.83 24.18 20.97
N LEU A 458 26.50 23.57 19.99
CA LEU A 458 26.65 22.13 19.89
C LEU A 458 27.87 21.74 20.73
N ASP A 459 27.62 21.36 21.98
CA ASP A 459 28.64 20.79 22.84
C ASP A 459 28.96 19.36 22.34
N PRO A 460 30.20 19.06 21.89
CA PRO A 460 30.56 17.73 21.42
C PRO A 460 30.60 16.68 22.54
N ASP A 461 30.55 17.08 23.82
CA ASP A 461 30.54 16.19 24.98
C ASP A 461 29.12 15.99 25.60
N ASP A 462 28.07 16.58 25.02
CA ASP A 462 26.66 16.38 25.42
C ASP A 462 26.02 15.25 24.59
N ASP A 463 26.71 14.11 24.51
CA ASP A 463 26.28 12.89 23.83
C ASP A 463 25.88 11.79 24.82
N GLU A 464 25.16 12.13 25.89
CA GLU A 464 24.48 11.13 26.71
C GLU A 464 23.53 10.31 25.83
N ARG A 465 24.04 9.15 25.43
CA ARG A 465 23.39 8.20 24.53
C ARG A 465 22.12 7.72 25.21
N ASP A 466 20.97 8.14 24.67
CA ASP A 466 19.63 7.69 25.10
C ASP A 466 19.53 6.15 25.05
N ASP A 467 19.69 5.52 26.23
CA ASP A 467 19.72 4.09 26.45
C ASP A 467 18.32 3.47 26.64
N THR A 468 17.27 4.29 26.51
CA THR A 468 15.85 3.88 26.57
C THR A 468 15.51 2.77 25.57
N TYR A 469 16.28 2.65 24.49
CA TYR A 469 16.13 1.58 23.50
C TYR A 469 17.24 0.52 23.50
N ASP A 470 18.27 0.66 24.35
CA ASP A 470 19.33 -0.34 24.49
C ASP A 470 18.85 -1.60 25.24
N ALA A 471 17.78 -1.49 26.04
CA ALA A 471 17.14 -2.63 26.71
C ALA A 471 16.27 -3.50 25.77
N ALA A 472 15.97 -3.00 24.57
CA ALA A 472 15.39 -3.80 23.51
C ALA A 472 16.53 -4.32 22.63
N ASP A 473 17.19 -5.39 23.09
CA ASP A 473 17.96 -6.30 22.22
C ASP A 473 16.97 -7.00 21.25
N VAL A 474 16.41 -6.21 20.33
CA VAL A 474 15.92 -6.67 19.05
C VAL A 474 17.18 -7.07 18.30
N GLY A 475 17.50 -8.36 18.41
CA GLY A 475 18.55 -9.04 17.66
C GLY A 475 18.50 -8.67 16.17
N GLY A 476 19.23 -7.61 15.87
CA GLY A 476 19.53 -7.09 14.57
C GLY A 476 21.04 -7.04 14.50
N THR A 477 21.68 -8.22 14.48
CA THR A 477 22.91 -8.35 13.71
C THR A 477 22.54 -7.90 12.31
N VAL A 478 22.83 -6.63 12.01
CA VAL A 478 22.94 -6.11 10.65
C VAL A 478 24.11 -6.85 10.01
N ASP A 479 23.85 -8.09 9.64
CA ASP A 479 24.63 -8.74 8.60
C ASP A 479 24.45 -7.83 7.39
N ALA A 480 25.54 -7.21 6.96
CA ALA A 480 25.62 -6.29 5.83
C ALA A 480 25.45 -7.06 4.52
N GLY A 481 24.38 -7.85 4.42
CA GLY A 481 23.99 -8.65 3.28
C GLY A 481 22.97 -7.92 2.41
N ASN A 482 23.32 -6.72 1.95
CA ASN A 482 22.68 -6.14 0.76
C ASN A 482 23.35 -6.72 -0.49
N GLN A 483 23.32 -8.06 -0.64
CA GLN A 483 23.96 -8.81 -1.72
C GLN A 483 22.93 -9.49 -2.63
N GLU A 484 22.04 -8.74 -3.26
CA GLU A 484 21.33 -9.28 -4.44
C GLU A 484 21.23 -8.28 -5.61
N ALA A 485 22.00 -7.17 -5.57
CA ALA A 485 22.14 -6.24 -6.71
C ALA A 485 23.61 -6.00 -7.16
N ASP A 486 24.60 -6.59 -6.47
CA ASP A 486 26.02 -6.23 -6.67
C ASP A 486 26.77 -7.03 -7.75
N GLY A 487 26.20 -8.08 -8.35
CA GLY A 487 26.95 -8.91 -9.32
C GLY A 487 27.43 -8.16 -10.57
N VAL A 488 26.69 -7.14 -11.02
CA VAL A 488 27.07 -6.29 -12.17
C VAL A 488 27.90 -5.09 -11.72
N ASN A 489 27.66 -4.60 -10.50
CA ASN A 489 28.32 -3.41 -9.96
C ASN A 489 29.73 -3.74 -9.45
N ASP A 490 29.94 -4.92 -8.85
CA ASP A 490 31.26 -5.40 -8.40
C ASP A 490 32.21 -5.64 -9.59
N SER A 491 31.72 -6.12 -10.73
CA SER A 491 32.54 -6.33 -11.94
C SER A 491 32.98 -5.00 -12.54
N ASN A 492 32.10 -4.01 -12.57
CA ASN A 492 32.43 -2.67 -13.03
C ASN A 492 33.35 -1.94 -12.03
N GLU A 493 33.12 -2.12 -10.72
CA GLU A 493 33.96 -1.56 -9.65
C GLU A 493 35.37 -2.15 -9.71
N GLU A 494 35.53 -3.44 -10.00
CA GLU A 494 36.84 -4.08 -10.19
C GLU A 494 37.59 -3.53 -11.42
N LEU A 495 36.93 -3.39 -12.56
CA LEU A 495 37.52 -2.85 -13.80
C LEU A 495 37.95 -1.40 -13.63
N LEU A 496 37.09 -0.56 -13.03
CA LEU A 496 37.40 0.84 -12.74
C LEU A 496 38.54 0.95 -11.74
N PHE A 497 38.58 0.10 -10.70
CA PHE A 497 39.64 0.10 -9.70
C PHE A 497 40.99 -0.34 -10.27
N ARG A 498 41.03 -1.37 -11.14
CA ARG A 498 42.26 -1.76 -11.85
C ARG A 498 42.75 -0.67 -12.80
N ALA A 499 41.84 -0.04 -13.55
CA ALA A 499 42.19 1.08 -14.42
C ALA A 499 42.72 2.28 -13.61
N PHE A 500 42.14 2.55 -12.43
CA PHE A 500 42.58 3.59 -11.52
C PHE A 500 43.96 3.32 -10.93
N GLN A 501 44.28 2.07 -10.58
CA GLN A 501 45.62 1.67 -10.14
C GLN A 501 46.66 1.73 -11.26
N ALA A 502 46.26 1.43 -12.50
CA ALA A 502 47.17 1.39 -13.65
C ALA A 502 47.54 2.80 -14.14
N ASP A 503 46.56 3.67 -14.36
CA ASP A 503 46.82 5.06 -14.75
C ASP A 503 45.66 5.99 -14.37
N LEU A 504 45.94 6.89 -13.43
CA LEU A 504 44.99 7.89 -12.94
C LEU A 504 44.57 8.88 -14.03
N ARG A 505 45.42 9.13 -15.04
CA ARG A 505 45.17 10.13 -16.09
C ARG A 505 44.00 9.77 -17.00
N ILE A 506 43.63 8.49 -17.06
CA ILE A 506 42.48 8.01 -17.84
C ILE A 506 41.16 8.62 -17.33
N PHE A 507 41.11 9.04 -16.05
CA PHE A 507 39.93 9.62 -15.42
C PHE A 507 39.89 11.16 -15.45
N ALA A 508 40.83 11.82 -16.16
CA ALA A 508 40.83 13.27 -16.30
C ALA A 508 39.64 13.77 -17.14
N ARG A 509 39.15 14.97 -16.84
CA ARG A 509 37.94 15.58 -17.42
C ARG A 509 38.18 16.27 -18.78
N ASP A 510 39.29 15.95 -19.44
CA ASP A 510 39.73 16.63 -20.65
C ASP A 510 39.08 16.03 -21.91
N ALA A 511 38.85 16.87 -22.93
CA ALA A 511 38.23 16.41 -24.19
C ALA A 511 39.14 15.45 -24.99
N GLU A 512 40.44 15.46 -24.73
CA GLU A 512 41.41 14.55 -25.35
C GLU A 512 41.40 13.17 -24.68
N THR A 513 41.27 13.10 -23.35
CA THR A 513 41.16 11.84 -22.61
C THR A 513 39.82 11.15 -22.86
N ARG A 514 38.71 11.88 -22.95
CA ARG A 514 37.39 11.32 -23.34
C ARG A 514 37.37 10.69 -24.74
N ARG A 515 38.19 11.20 -25.67
CA ARG A 515 38.34 10.66 -27.04
C ARG A 515 39.43 9.61 -27.17
N SER A 516 40.19 9.34 -26.10
CA SER A 516 41.27 8.36 -26.13
C SER A 516 40.72 6.93 -26.29
N ALA A 517 41.50 6.07 -26.94
CA ALA A 517 41.12 4.68 -27.17
C ALA A 517 40.99 3.88 -25.87
N THR A 518 41.76 4.21 -24.84
CA THR A 518 41.69 3.57 -23.51
C THR A 518 40.41 3.94 -22.78
N ARG A 519 39.99 5.22 -22.82
CA ARG A 519 38.73 5.67 -22.23
C ARG A 519 37.50 5.12 -22.95
N THR A 520 37.58 5.04 -24.27
CA THR A 520 36.53 4.43 -25.11
C THR A 520 36.35 2.95 -24.75
N LYS A 521 37.43 2.18 -24.63
CA LYS A 521 37.39 0.78 -24.17
C LYS A 521 36.81 0.63 -22.76
N LEU A 522 37.23 1.48 -21.83
CA LEU A 522 36.70 1.46 -20.45
C LEU A 522 35.19 1.73 -20.41
N ARG A 523 34.69 2.64 -21.26
CA ARG A 523 33.26 2.90 -21.41
C ARG A 523 32.51 1.72 -22.03
N ASP A 524 33.09 1.11 -23.07
CA ASP A 524 32.48 -0.03 -23.77
C ASP A 524 32.43 -1.28 -22.88
N GLU A 525 33.45 -1.49 -22.03
CA GLU A 525 33.54 -2.62 -21.09
C GLU A 525 32.65 -2.43 -19.85
N THR A 526 32.55 -1.20 -19.32
CA THR A 526 31.75 -0.94 -18.10
C THR A 526 30.30 -0.55 -18.39
N GLY A 527 29.99 -0.06 -19.59
CA GLY A 527 28.67 0.48 -19.95
C GLY A 527 28.32 1.79 -19.23
N ILE A 528 29.29 2.46 -18.61
CA ILE A 528 29.10 3.67 -17.80
C ILE A 528 29.48 4.93 -18.59
N ALA A 529 28.68 5.99 -18.52
CA ALA A 529 28.96 7.26 -19.19
C ALA A 529 30.24 7.96 -18.67
N ASP A 530 30.85 8.83 -19.49
CA ASP A 530 32.15 9.44 -19.17
C ASP A 530 32.10 10.29 -17.89
N GLU A 531 30.97 10.96 -17.62
CA GLU A 531 30.76 11.78 -16.41
C GLU A 531 30.71 10.91 -15.14
N ALA A 532 30.13 9.72 -15.23
CA ALA A 532 30.01 8.80 -14.11
C ALA A 532 31.35 8.14 -13.79
N ILE A 533 32.17 7.81 -14.80
CA ILE A 533 33.55 7.32 -14.60
C ILE A 533 34.43 8.41 -13.97
N GLU A 534 34.31 9.66 -14.41
CA GLU A 534 34.99 10.82 -13.79
C GLU A 534 34.53 11.05 -12.35
N GLY A 535 33.22 10.97 -12.12
CA GLY A 535 32.62 11.12 -10.79
C GLY A 535 33.10 10.04 -9.83
N TRP A 536 33.19 8.79 -10.30
CA TRP A 536 33.67 7.65 -9.52
C TRP A 536 35.10 7.84 -9.03
N ALA A 537 36.03 8.24 -9.90
CA ALA A 537 37.43 8.48 -9.50
C ALA A 537 37.57 9.63 -8.49
N VAL A 538 36.77 10.70 -8.64
CA VAL A 538 36.76 11.81 -7.68
C VAL A 538 36.18 11.40 -6.33
N MET A 539 35.13 10.57 -6.31
CA MET A 539 34.59 10.01 -5.06
C MET A 539 35.61 9.12 -4.36
N LEU A 540 36.32 8.26 -5.11
CA LEU A 540 37.33 7.37 -4.56
C LEU A 540 38.51 8.14 -3.94
N GLN A 541 38.98 9.21 -4.59
CA GLN A 541 40.04 10.07 -4.06
C GLN A 541 39.62 10.86 -2.80
N ARG A 542 38.35 11.25 -2.71
CA ARG A 542 37.81 11.98 -1.55
C ARG A 542 37.57 11.07 -0.35
N ASN A 543 37.39 9.78 -0.57
CA ASN A 543 36.98 8.84 0.47
C ASN A 543 38.06 7.79 0.75
N PRO A 544 39.01 8.07 1.68
CA PRO A 544 40.14 7.18 1.95
C PRO A 544 39.73 5.83 2.55
N THR A 545 38.55 5.75 3.19
CA THR A 545 38.03 4.48 3.73
C THR A 545 37.51 3.58 2.63
N GLN A 546 36.87 4.15 1.60
CA GLN A 546 36.44 3.42 0.41
C GLN A 546 37.65 2.91 -0.38
N MET A 547 38.69 3.72 -0.53
CA MET A 547 39.95 3.31 -1.17
C MET A 547 40.58 2.10 -0.46
N LYS A 548 40.75 2.15 0.87
CA LYS A 548 41.25 1.02 1.66
C LYS A 548 40.38 -0.23 1.55
N ARG A 549 39.06 -0.05 1.42
CA ARG A 549 38.12 -1.18 1.24
C ARG A 549 38.29 -1.82 -0.13
N LEU A 550 38.42 -1.05 -1.21
CA LEU A 550 38.66 -1.58 -2.55
C LEU A 550 40.05 -2.21 -2.67
N GLU A 551 41.07 -1.59 -2.05
CA GLU A 551 42.39 -2.21 -1.91
C GLU A 551 42.28 -3.54 -1.17
N ALA A 552 41.61 -3.61 -0.02
CA ALA A 552 41.45 -4.87 0.71
C ALA A 552 40.65 -5.93 -0.07
N LYS A 553 39.62 -5.51 -0.83
CA LYS A 553 38.80 -6.39 -1.68
C LYS A 553 39.61 -6.97 -2.85
N TYR A 554 40.46 -6.16 -3.49
CA TYR A 554 41.10 -6.52 -4.77
C TYR A 554 42.64 -6.67 -4.72
N ALA A 555 43.28 -6.47 -3.56
CA ALA A 555 44.74 -6.64 -3.39
C ALA A 555 45.20 -8.10 -3.43
N TRP A 556 44.30 -9.07 -3.23
CA TRP A 556 44.64 -10.50 -3.25
C TRP A 556 44.22 -11.15 -4.58
N SER A 557 45.15 -11.25 -5.54
CA SER A 557 44.92 -11.88 -6.84
C SER A 557 45.05 -13.41 -6.86
N GLY A 558 45.21 -14.07 -5.70
CA GLY A 558 45.23 -15.54 -5.60
C GLY A 558 46.40 -16.26 -6.28
N GLN A 559 47.34 -15.56 -6.93
CA GLN A 559 48.56 -16.15 -7.45
C GLN A 559 49.61 -16.26 -6.34
N GLN A 560 49.56 -17.35 -5.59
CA GLN A 560 50.68 -17.77 -4.75
C GLN A 560 51.76 -18.37 -5.66
N SER A 561 52.96 -17.80 -5.67
CA SER A 561 54.13 -18.47 -6.24
C SER A 561 54.27 -19.83 -5.57
N GLN A 562 54.34 -20.92 -6.36
CA GLN A 562 54.53 -22.26 -5.84
C GLN A 562 55.84 -22.27 -5.03
N LEU A 563 55.71 -22.26 -3.71
CA LEU A 563 56.81 -22.55 -2.81
C LEU A 563 57.08 -24.06 -2.92
N GLU A 564 58.17 -24.42 -3.58
CA GLU A 564 58.75 -25.76 -3.58
C GLU A 564 58.80 -26.29 -2.14
N ARG A 565 58.29 -27.50 -1.92
CA ARG A 565 58.12 -28.08 -0.58
C ARG A 565 59.49 -28.29 0.08
N THR A 566 59.83 -27.46 1.06
CA THR A 566 60.98 -27.65 1.94
C THR A 566 60.65 -28.70 3.02
N SER A 567 60.41 -29.95 2.63
CA SER A 567 60.44 -31.07 3.57
C SER A 567 61.66 -31.93 3.26
N TRP A 568 62.69 -31.77 4.09
CA TRP A 568 63.90 -32.59 4.06
C TRP A 568 63.51 -34.07 4.17
N ARG A 569 63.77 -34.87 3.12
CA ARG A 569 63.79 -36.33 3.21
C ARG A 569 65.22 -36.79 3.05
N ALA A 570 65.68 -37.55 4.05
CA ALA A 570 66.96 -38.23 3.99
C ALA A 570 66.96 -39.25 2.84
N SER A 571 67.86 -39.04 1.88
CA SER A 571 68.20 -40.03 0.86
C SER A 571 68.96 -41.19 1.48
N PRO A 572 68.65 -42.44 1.12
CA PRO A 572 69.65 -43.49 1.06
C PRO A 572 70.16 -43.62 -0.37
N ALA A 573 71.48 -43.53 -0.46
CA ALA A 573 72.32 -43.64 -1.64
C ALA A 573 71.94 -44.72 -2.67
N GLY A 574 72.22 -44.39 -3.94
CA GLY A 574 73.00 -45.30 -4.79
C GLY A 574 72.44 -45.58 -6.18
N SER A 575 73.08 -44.98 -7.20
CA SER A 575 73.13 -45.37 -8.63
C SER A 575 71.80 -45.40 -9.41
N GLY A 576 71.66 -44.84 -10.60
CA GLY A 576 72.61 -44.41 -11.63
C GLY A 576 71.92 -44.58 -12.98
N ALA A 577 72.28 -43.74 -13.94
CA ALA A 577 72.07 -43.84 -15.38
C ALA A 577 70.69 -43.43 -15.98
N GLU A 578 70.78 -42.32 -16.72
CA GLU A 578 70.34 -42.08 -18.11
C GLU A 578 69.03 -42.67 -18.67
N GLU A 579 68.29 -41.76 -19.33
CA GLU A 579 67.71 -41.89 -20.68
C GLU A 579 66.21 -42.22 -20.92
N SER A 580 65.66 -41.32 -21.76
CA SER A 580 64.69 -41.48 -22.86
C SER A 580 63.23 -41.95 -22.65
N ASP A 581 62.35 -40.96 -22.79
CA ASP A 581 61.21 -40.88 -23.72
C ASP A 581 59.90 -41.68 -23.51
N PRO A 582 58.77 -41.13 -24.03
CA PRO A 582 57.41 -41.50 -23.71
C PRO A 582 56.81 -42.50 -24.72
N ASP A 583 55.74 -43.20 -24.35
CA ASP A 583 54.44 -43.22 -25.05
C ASP A 583 53.55 -44.39 -24.55
N GLY A 584 52.23 -44.19 -24.66
CA GLY A 584 51.34 -45.22 -25.19
C GLY A 584 50.86 -46.39 -24.30
N GLY A 585 49.58 -46.31 -23.92
CA GLY A 585 48.65 -47.41 -24.26
C GLY A 585 48.16 -48.34 -23.14
N SER A 586 46.95 -48.08 -22.68
CA SER A 586 45.79 -49.01 -22.67
C SER A 586 46.12 -50.53 -22.60
N ASN A 587 45.63 -51.24 -21.58
CA ASN A 587 44.35 -51.97 -21.67
C ASN A 587 43.98 -52.76 -20.40
N ARG A 588 42.64 -52.81 -20.19
CA ARG A 588 41.82 -53.96 -19.75
C ARG A 588 41.95 -54.57 -18.35
N GLY A 589 40.84 -54.38 -17.62
CA GLY A 589 40.11 -55.43 -16.89
C GLY A 589 39.31 -54.80 -15.73
N GLY A 590 37.99 -54.84 -15.62
CA GLY A 590 36.94 -55.54 -16.35
C GLY A 590 35.79 -55.88 -15.39
N ARG A 591 34.56 -55.51 -15.78
CA ARG A 591 33.24 -56.02 -15.31
C ARG A 591 32.87 -55.78 -13.85
N GLY A 592 31.78 -55.10 -13.52
CA GLY A 592 30.35 -55.39 -13.78
C GLY A 592 29.65 -55.26 -12.41
N GLY A 593 28.39 -54.89 -12.18
CA GLY A 593 27.18 -54.75 -12.95
C GLY A 593 26.03 -54.91 -11.93
N ARG A 594 25.16 -53.90 -11.83
CA ARG A 594 23.73 -53.90 -11.42
C ARG A 594 23.24 -54.94 -10.38
N ALA A 595 22.56 -54.47 -9.31
CA ALA A 595 21.08 -54.43 -9.22
C ALA A 595 20.52 -54.48 -7.77
N ARG A 596 19.47 -53.66 -7.57
CA ARG A 596 18.23 -53.89 -6.78
C ARG A 596 18.31 -54.29 -5.30
N GLY A 597 17.84 -53.36 -4.46
CA GLY A 597 16.54 -53.49 -3.80
C GLY A 597 16.54 -54.00 -2.35
N GLY A 598 15.88 -53.26 -1.44
CA GLY A 598 15.51 -53.78 -0.12
C GLY A 598 15.11 -52.73 0.90
N ARG A 599 13.80 -52.61 1.12
CA ARG A 599 13.11 -51.83 2.16
C ARG A 599 13.71 -51.98 3.57
N GLY A 600 13.61 -50.93 4.39
CA GLY A 600 13.31 -51.11 5.81
C GLY A 600 13.82 -50.05 6.79
N ARG A 601 12.84 -49.33 7.38
CA ARG A 601 12.75 -49.00 8.82
C ARG A 601 13.65 -47.88 9.38
N GLY A 602 13.01 -46.95 10.07
CA GLY A 602 13.63 -45.74 10.62
C GLY A 602 14.60 -45.95 11.79
N GLY A 603 15.34 -44.88 12.06
CA GLY A 603 16.09 -44.62 13.30
C GLY A 603 16.34 -43.12 13.35
N ARG A 604 15.62 -42.36 14.18
CA ARG A 604 16.05 -41.94 15.52
C ARG A 604 17.50 -41.44 15.55
N GLY A 605 17.63 -40.13 15.69
CA GLY A 605 18.89 -39.42 15.82
C GLY A 605 19.74 -39.90 16.99
N ARG A 606 21.05 -39.77 16.82
CA ARG A 606 22.05 -40.03 17.85
C ARG A 606 22.73 -38.71 18.18
N GLY A 607 22.23 -38.02 19.19
CA GLY A 607 22.95 -36.95 19.88
C GLY A 607 23.93 -37.55 20.89
N GLY A 608 25.13 -37.00 20.97
CA GLY A 608 26.19 -37.44 21.90
C GLY A 608 25.79 -37.34 23.37
N ASN A 609 26.36 -38.22 24.20
CA ASN A 609 26.01 -38.35 25.61
C ASN A 609 26.78 -37.32 26.47
N VAL A 610 26.05 -36.49 27.22
CA VAL A 610 26.61 -35.34 27.99
C VAL A 610 27.14 -35.77 29.38
N ALA A 611 26.84 -37.01 29.78
CA ALA A 611 27.14 -37.57 31.10
C ALA A 611 28.48 -38.31 31.19
N GLY A 612 29.37 -38.18 30.19
CA GLY A 612 30.68 -38.85 30.19
C GLY A 612 31.72 -38.22 31.13
N PRO A 613 32.83 -38.93 31.40
CA PRO A 613 33.93 -38.47 32.26
C PRO A 613 34.64 -37.22 31.68
N THR A 614 35.16 -36.35 32.54
CA THR A 614 35.87 -35.12 32.15
C THR A 614 37.20 -35.44 31.46
N GLY A 615 37.47 -34.83 30.30
CA GLY A 615 38.69 -35.03 29.50
C GLY A 615 38.50 -35.73 28.15
N GLU A 616 37.30 -36.25 27.85
CA GLU A 616 37.00 -36.90 26.56
C GLU A 616 36.38 -35.89 25.57
N LYS A 617 37.04 -35.69 24.42
CA LYS A 617 36.70 -34.64 23.43
C LYS A 617 35.24 -34.66 22.97
N ASP A 618 34.64 -35.84 22.80
CA ASP A 618 33.25 -35.98 22.35
C ASP A 618 32.23 -35.57 23.42
N THR A 619 32.57 -35.79 24.70
CA THR A 619 31.71 -35.42 25.83
C THR A 619 31.75 -33.92 26.10
N GLU A 620 32.92 -33.30 25.92
CA GLU A 620 33.11 -31.86 26.03
C GLU A 620 32.45 -31.12 24.86
N MET A 621 32.55 -31.63 23.63
CA MET A 621 31.80 -31.09 22.49
C MET A 621 30.28 -31.22 22.69
N ALA A 622 29.80 -32.33 23.26
CA ALA A 622 28.39 -32.49 23.58
C ALA A 622 27.90 -31.53 24.68
N ARG A 623 28.73 -31.24 25.69
CA ARG A 623 28.45 -30.22 26.73
C ARG A 623 28.44 -28.81 26.12
N LYS A 624 29.45 -28.48 25.32
CA LYS A 624 29.59 -27.16 24.68
C LYS A 624 28.43 -26.87 23.72
N ASN A 625 28.00 -27.85 22.93
CA ASN A 625 26.82 -27.70 22.07
C ASN A 625 25.50 -27.57 22.87
N LYS A 626 25.39 -28.24 24.03
CA LYS A 626 24.22 -28.12 24.91
C LYS A 626 24.14 -26.74 25.58
N GLU A 627 25.27 -26.18 26.00
CA GLU A 627 25.34 -24.82 26.55
C GLU A 627 25.09 -23.75 25.48
N ALA A 628 25.69 -23.90 24.30
CA ALA A 628 25.46 -22.99 23.17
C ALA A 628 23.99 -22.92 22.73
N HIS A 629 23.20 -23.98 22.96
CA HIS A 629 21.77 -24.03 22.60
C HIS A 629 20.83 -23.80 23.79
N LYS A 630 21.37 -23.49 24.97
CA LYS A 630 20.59 -23.22 26.18
C LYS A 630 19.90 -21.85 26.11
N GLY A 631 20.54 -20.85 25.49
CA GLY A 631 19.93 -19.54 25.23
C GLY A 631 18.81 -19.58 24.19
N ALA A 632 18.99 -20.36 23.11
CA ALA A 632 18.03 -20.44 22.00
C ALA A 632 16.69 -21.13 22.35
N ARG A 633 16.67 -22.04 23.34
CA ARG A 633 15.47 -22.82 23.70
C ARG A 633 14.75 -22.34 24.96
N ALA A 634 15.39 -21.54 25.81
CA ALA A 634 14.82 -21.17 27.11
C ALA A 634 13.63 -20.18 27.02
N ASN A 635 13.56 -19.34 25.99
CA ASN A 635 12.50 -18.31 25.89
C ASN A 635 11.25 -18.70 25.10
N HIS A 636 11.28 -19.76 24.29
CA HIS A 636 10.12 -20.13 23.47
C HIS A 636 9.04 -20.95 24.20
N HIS A 637 9.35 -21.57 25.34
CA HIS A 637 8.40 -22.47 26.01
C HIS A 637 7.44 -21.82 27.03
N ARG A 638 7.62 -20.53 27.39
CA ARG A 638 6.72 -19.84 28.33
C ARG A 638 5.33 -19.56 27.72
N ARG A 639 5.29 -19.23 26.42
CA ARG A 639 4.04 -18.94 25.69
C ARG A 639 3.20 -20.19 25.48
N ASP A 640 3.83 -21.31 25.10
CA ASP A 640 3.16 -22.59 24.91
C ASP A 640 2.69 -23.21 26.24
N ALA A 641 3.43 -23.02 27.33
CA ALA A 641 3.00 -23.44 28.66
C ALA A 641 1.77 -22.65 29.15
N ARG A 642 1.68 -21.34 28.85
CA ARG A 642 0.49 -20.52 29.13
C ARG A 642 -0.70 -20.97 28.28
N ALA A 643 -0.51 -21.19 26.98
CA ALA A 643 -1.56 -21.68 26.09
C ALA A 643 -2.10 -23.07 26.52
N LYS A 644 -1.23 -23.97 26.97
CA LYS A 644 -1.60 -25.31 27.45
C LYS A 644 -2.29 -25.29 28.83
N LYS A 645 -2.01 -24.30 29.68
CA LYS A 645 -2.76 -24.04 30.91
C LYS A 645 -4.13 -23.42 30.63
N MET A 646 -4.22 -22.46 29.71
CA MET A 646 -5.50 -21.85 29.31
C MET A 646 -6.43 -22.85 28.62
N ALA A 647 -5.89 -23.77 27.81
CA ALA A 647 -6.68 -24.83 27.17
C ALA A 647 -7.20 -25.91 28.15
N ARG A 648 -6.61 -26.05 29.34
CA ARG A 648 -7.05 -26.99 30.37
C ARG A 648 -8.01 -26.38 31.40
N GLY A 649 -8.12 -25.05 31.47
CA GLY A 649 -9.04 -24.35 32.40
C GLY A 649 -10.46 -24.13 31.87
N GLY A 650 -10.71 -24.37 30.58
CA GLY A 650 -11.99 -24.06 29.93
C GLY A 650 -13.02 -25.20 29.84
N PHE A 651 -12.81 -26.34 30.52
CA PHE A 651 -13.71 -27.49 30.39
C PHE A 651 -13.97 -28.19 31.74
N CYS A 652 -14.81 -27.55 32.56
CA CYS A 652 -15.60 -28.12 33.66
C CYS A 652 -16.70 -27.08 33.99
N GLY A 653 -17.99 -27.33 33.96
CA GLY A 653 -18.78 -28.49 33.58
C GLY A 653 -20.25 -28.08 33.58
N VAL A 654 -21.06 -28.66 32.70
CA VAL A 654 -22.51 -28.73 32.88
C VAL A 654 -22.86 -30.20 32.67
N LYS A 655 -23.11 -30.90 33.78
CA LYS A 655 -23.82 -32.17 33.82
C LYS A 655 -25.02 -31.94 34.72
N GLY A 656 -26.20 -32.30 34.21
CA GLY A 656 -27.50 -31.96 34.76
C GLY A 656 -27.81 -32.55 36.13
N ILE A 657 -28.81 -31.96 36.78
CA ILE A 657 -30.21 -32.43 36.84
C ILE A 657 -31.08 -31.17 36.80
#